data_AF-A0A1J4KPH4-F1
#
_entry.id   AF-A0A1J4KPH4-F1
#
_cell.length_a   1.000
_cell.length_b   1.000
_cell.length_c   1.000
_cell.angle_alpha   90.00
_cell.angle_beta   90.00
_cell.angle_gamma   90.00
#
_symmetry.space_group_name_H-M   'P 1'
#
loop_
_entity.id
_entity.type
_entity.pdbx_description
1 polymer ?
#
loop_
_entity_poly.entity_id
_entity_poly.type
_entity_poly.pdbx_seq_one_letter_code
_entity_poly.pdbx_strand_id
1 'polypeptide(L)'
;MNVYLFNPRQKNFYLHKKQNQILSCESHHLFIMSSKELAKKVIAIDTSGSTSGGSFYWHHVKNILNANYSEGDLILSWSNKIYNKTYEEMMNIILSKCGQSATYPEIILEYLHQTKIFPDFKIPHLILITDGLVSVDHVDLCDQLIKQYSFTFENFTGYIIGEKKYANMSVTCPFSRNCPHTIYFFDQNTKEKEEIISVSSQDLKIISEIKNINNITQFNMAYESLDRALTSRLLGTKGDVELRKEVLKMKNRILESKSQNNAEDAEDVDNLTKALKEDNLDLALKIGSTYFSQVNISYEQKINALIRMCDGGLRLIFDKDEIKCFKMQIAETPEERHVLDIDSAPLYDGKSNFVCPITYENESDPVILILAPKKPILSLLTTKFDTEFIVGCPLNIFRLNNLIGSFMSCIDHPISLKSMIEAEKCGCPITKSPLTRKQIVGGIPLGSSEEHVSAANWTLCQILSGGKILGDNDMWFAVLWILVKLGKIKYLTDVEPFIREQMIFRLQNHFIKASLTELSTLPCRKLPLATACWFCLSSPFFSPAPPKKQNLLRYHLAHAQALVMLVDIVGYKLPIGLQTALSRTRLVSTMLRMKKENPKKFENEILSLYQKTVNVNVQEDSSFKEHFGIGSTFLPLDGHADLETVNQTLSTFPKIFRDLSIEEVVWLSKFVDCSKSSSEQDFPLLEDPPSLDTLRKGDSWTILDQQYQKFEHIKICPKTMRPYFTLNGKDWRQHYTETFGKDAPVFEGLDRTYGMYVFYNKKFPTLDEYLLGLYRKAMHFSKTLPSKIVDIAKYRMKAFEEAKKDLTVSEFTKLFMESADSFKRRKMETNSNEE
;
A
#
# COMPACT_ATOMS: atom_id res chain seq x y z
N MET A 1 12.99 19.55 51.88
CA MET A 1 11.56 19.96 51.86
C MET A 1 10.75 18.81 51.30
N ASN A 2 9.59 18.55 51.91
CA ASN A 2 8.50 17.62 51.55
C ASN A 2 8.75 16.55 50.48
N VAL A 3 9.00 15.32 50.96
CA VAL A 3 8.62 14.06 50.30
C VAL A 3 7.28 13.61 50.91
N TYR A 4 6.42 12.92 50.16
CA TYR A 4 5.33 12.11 50.72
C TYR A 4 5.21 10.76 50.01
N LEU A 5 4.82 9.73 50.78
CA LEU A 5 4.76 8.30 50.45
C LEU A 5 3.62 7.64 51.24
N PHE A 6 3.29 6.37 50.89
CA PHE A 6 2.44 5.43 51.66
C PHE A 6 0.94 5.80 51.77
N ASN A 7 -0.02 4.88 51.96
CA ASN A 7 -0.08 3.40 51.80
C ASN A 7 -1.57 3.01 51.54
N PRO A 8 -1.90 1.84 50.94
CA PRO A 8 -3.28 1.36 50.86
C PRO A 8 -3.67 0.52 52.09
N ARG A 9 -4.97 0.47 52.44
CA ARG A 9 -5.55 -0.62 53.27
C ARG A 9 -7.06 -0.76 53.14
N GLN A 10 -7.47 -1.98 52.78
CA GLN A 10 -8.53 -2.82 53.37
C GLN A 10 -9.79 -2.16 53.98
N LYS A 11 -10.98 -2.72 53.63
CA LYS A 11 -11.92 -3.15 54.67
C LYS A 11 -12.87 -4.28 54.25
N ASN A 12 -13.12 -5.14 55.24
CA ASN A 12 -14.20 -6.13 55.30
C ASN A 12 -15.09 -5.73 56.53
N PHE A 13 -16.14 -6.39 56.99
CA PHE A 13 -16.89 -7.65 56.75
C PHE A 13 -18.31 -7.42 57.38
N TYR A 14 -19.32 -8.30 57.49
CA TYR A 14 -19.54 -9.72 57.19
C TYR A 14 -21.07 -10.01 57.13
N LEU A 15 -21.45 -11.18 56.59
CA LEU A 15 -22.54 -12.08 57.03
C LEU A 15 -23.96 -11.59 57.47
N HIS A 16 -24.95 -12.19 56.80
CA HIS A 16 -26.03 -13.07 57.36
C HIS A 16 -27.50 -12.61 57.54
N LYS A 17 -28.36 -13.50 57.00
CA LYS A 17 -29.67 -13.99 57.52
C LYS A 17 -30.75 -12.98 57.94
N LYS A 18 -31.89 -13.06 57.24
CA LYS A 18 -33.13 -13.58 57.87
C LYS A 18 -34.02 -14.31 56.86
N GLN A 19 -34.86 -15.21 57.37
CA GLN A 19 -35.90 -15.92 56.63
C GLN A 19 -37.29 -15.40 57.03
N ASN A 20 -38.26 -15.68 56.17
CA ASN A 20 -39.70 -15.84 56.42
C ASN A 20 -40.60 -14.60 56.70
N GLN A 21 -41.66 -14.59 55.86
CA GLN A 21 -43.09 -14.44 56.19
C GLN A 21 -43.81 -13.09 56.15
N ILE A 22 -45.09 -13.19 55.73
CA ILE A 22 -46.24 -12.27 55.94
C ILE A 22 -46.20 -10.97 55.08
N LEU A 23 -47.22 -10.62 54.27
CA LEU A 23 -48.49 -11.28 53.89
C LEU A 23 -49.04 -10.69 52.55
N SER A 24 -50.04 -11.35 51.92
CA SER A 24 -51.11 -10.82 51.02
C SER A 24 -50.78 -9.74 49.94
N CYS A 25 -51.17 -9.86 48.66
CA CYS A 25 -52.51 -10.25 48.17
C CYS A 25 -52.52 -10.87 46.75
N GLU A 26 -53.60 -11.60 46.49
CA GLU A 26 -54.33 -11.72 45.20
C GLU A 26 -53.59 -12.12 43.91
N SER A 27 -53.57 -13.43 43.71
CA SER A 27 -53.58 -14.14 42.43
C SER A 27 -54.59 -13.61 41.39
N HIS A 28 -54.23 -13.70 40.10
CA HIS A 28 -55.15 -14.08 39.01
C HIS A 28 -54.40 -14.83 37.88
N HIS A 29 -55.09 -15.76 37.22
CA HIS A 29 -54.73 -16.51 36.00
C HIS A 29 -53.28 -17.04 35.83
N LEU A 30 -53.04 -18.26 36.35
CA LEU A 30 -52.12 -19.20 35.72
C LEU A 30 -52.96 -20.26 34.95
N PHE A 31 -53.33 -19.98 33.71
CA PHE A 31 -54.19 -20.87 32.92
C PHE A 31 -53.37 -21.96 32.23
N ILE A 32 -53.28 -23.14 32.85
CA ILE A 32 -52.66 -24.33 32.25
C ILE A 32 -53.64 -24.90 31.21
N MET A 33 -53.47 -24.51 29.94
CA MET A 33 -54.18 -25.18 28.85
C MET A 33 -53.72 -26.63 28.74
N SER A 34 -54.68 -27.54 28.71
CA SER A 34 -54.46 -28.96 28.44
C SER A 34 -54.46 -29.23 26.93
N SER A 35 -53.89 -30.38 26.54
CA SER A 35 -53.61 -30.82 25.17
C SER A 35 -52.54 -30.00 24.42
N LYS A 36 -51.60 -30.71 23.79
CA LYS A 36 -50.50 -30.13 23.01
C LYS A 36 -50.90 -29.98 21.55
N GLU A 37 -51.60 -28.90 21.21
CA GLU A 37 -51.37 -28.32 19.89
C GLU A 37 -50.03 -27.58 19.94
N LEU A 38 -49.07 -27.99 19.12
CA LEU A 38 -47.77 -27.33 19.05
C LEU A 38 -47.93 -25.99 18.34
N ALA A 39 -47.39 -24.91 18.91
CA ALA A 39 -47.46 -23.60 18.28
C ALA A 39 -46.76 -23.64 16.90
N LYS A 40 -47.46 -23.21 15.85
CA LYS A 40 -47.00 -23.43 14.46
C LYS A 40 -45.93 -22.42 14.06
N LYS A 41 -46.05 -21.16 14.50
CA LYS A 41 -45.07 -20.08 14.31
C LYS A 41 -44.80 -19.36 15.64
N VAL A 42 -43.66 -18.68 15.70
CA VAL A 42 -43.34 -17.65 16.71
C VAL A 42 -43.35 -16.29 16.04
N ILE A 43 -44.11 -15.33 16.55
CA ILE A 43 -44.17 -13.95 16.06
C ILE A 43 -43.64 -13.04 17.17
N ALA A 44 -42.35 -12.71 17.10
CA ALA A 44 -41.67 -11.84 18.05
C ALA A 44 -41.73 -10.39 17.56
N ILE A 45 -42.41 -9.53 18.31
CA ILE A 45 -42.64 -8.12 17.98
C ILE A 45 -41.92 -7.24 18.99
N ASP A 46 -41.02 -6.40 18.49
CA ASP A 46 -40.31 -5.41 19.28
C ASP A 46 -41.32 -4.38 19.83
N THR A 47 -41.28 -4.18 21.14
CA THR A 47 -42.06 -3.19 21.87
C THR A 47 -41.15 -2.34 22.76
N SER A 48 -39.90 -2.11 22.33
CA SER A 48 -38.92 -1.26 23.00
C SER A 48 -39.24 0.24 22.86
N GLY A 49 -38.49 1.09 23.54
CA GLY A 49 -38.76 2.53 23.66
C GLY A 49 -38.68 3.30 22.35
N SER A 50 -37.90 2.84 21.37
CA SER A 50 -37.83 3.41 20.00
C SER A 50 -39.19 3.38 19.30
N THR A 51 -39.90 2.26 19.44
CA THR A 51 -41.21 2.02 18.80
C THR A 51 -42.32 2.96 19.31
N SER A 52 -42.11 3.61 20.46
CA SER A 52 -43.19 4.28 21.22
C SER A 52 -43.77 5.49 20.48
N GLY A 53 -45.08 5.48 20.25
CA GLY A 53 -45.78 6.49 19.43
C GLY A 53 -45.53 6.39 17.91
N GLY A 54 -44.62 5.52 17.47
CA GLY A 54 -44.16 5.35 16.08
C GLY A 54 -45.27 4.93 15.13
N SER A 55 -45.99 5.90 14.57
CA SER A 55 -47.23 5.63 13.81
C SER A 55 -46.98 4.89 12.49
N PHE A 56 -45.78 5.02 11.92
CA PHE A 56 -45.34 4.21 10.78
C PHE A 56 -45.05 2.76 11.20
N TYR A 57 -44.22 2.57 12.24
CA TYR A 57 -43.90 1.27 12.82
C TYR A 57 -45.16 0.44 13.13
N TRP A 58 -46.05 0.97 13.97
CA TRP A 58 -47.25 0.24 14.41
C TRP A 58 -48.26 -0.02 13.29
N HIS A 59 -48.29 0.80 12.22
CA HIS A 59 -49.08 0.51 11.03
C HIS A 59 -48.56 -0.74 10.30
N HIS A 60 -47.26 -0.82 10.08
CA HIS A 60 -46.65 -1.99 9.42
C HIS A 60 -46.70 -3.24 10.31
N VAL A 61 -46.46 -3.12 11.62
CA VAL A 61 -46.63 -4.22 12.59
C VAL A 61 -48.05 -4.80 12.53
N LYS A 62 -49.09 -3.95 12.52
CA LYS A 62 -50.48 -4.39 12.36
C LYS A 62 -50.68 -5.19 11.07
N ASN A 63 -50.21 -4.66 9.94
CA ASN A 63 -50.39 -5.30 8.65
C ASN A 63 -49.64 -6.65 8.57
N ILE A 64 -48.45 -6.75 9.16
CA ILE A 64 -47.66 -7.98 9.23
C ILE A 64 -48.33 -9.02 10.14
N LEU A 65 -48.76 -8.63 11.34
CA LEU A 65 -49.42 -9.52 12.29
C LEU A 65 -50.72 -10.08 11.69
N ASN A 66 -51.58 -9.22 11.15
CA ASN A 66 -52.82 -9.60 10.48
C ASN A 66 -52.62 -10.57 9.30
N ALA A 67 -51.49 -10.48 8.59
CA ALA A 67 -51.19 -11.29 7.42
C ALA A 67 -50.50 -12.63 7.73
N ASN A 68 -49.88 -12.77 8.91
CA ASN A 68 -49.05 -13.95 9.25
C ASN A 68 -49.58 -14.76 10.44
N TYR A 69 -50.40 -14.18 11.31
CA TYR A 69 -50.97 -14.88 12.47
C TYR A 69 -51.94 -15.99 12.05
N SER A 70 -51.99 -17.05 12.86
CA SER A 70 -52.95 -18.14 12.77
C SER A 70 -53.27 -18.63 14.18
N GLU A 71 -54.44 -19.21 14.39
CA GLU A 71 -54.80 -19.77 15.70
C GLU A 71 -53.79 -20.86 16.12
N GLY A 72 -53.27 -20.71 17.34
CA GLY A 72 -52.17 -21.50 17.89
C GLY A 72 -50.77 -20.91 17.70
N ASP A 73 -50.57 -19.79 17.00
CA ASP A 73 -49.25 -19.15 16.91
C ASP A 73 -48.86 -18.40 18.19
N LEU A 74 -47.58 -18.44 18.55
CA LEU A 74 -47.03 -17.81 19.74
C LEU A 74 -46.63 -16.36 19.46
N ILE A 75 -47.37 -15.38 19.99
CA ILE A 75 -47.01 -13.95 19.89
C ILE A 75 -46.19 -13.55 21.12
N LEU A 76 -45.00 -12.97 20.89
CA LEU A 76 -44.08 -12.50 21.93
C LEU A 76 -43.83 -10.99 21.77
N SER A 77 -44.33 -10.16 22.70
CA SER A 77 -43.89 -8.76 22.81
C SER A 77 -42.57 -8.71 23.58
N TRP A 78 -41.51 -8.16 23.00
CA TRP A 78 -40.17 -8.14 23.59
C TRP A 78 -39.53 -6.75 23.61
N SER A 79 -38.76 -6.45 24.66
CA SER A 79 -37.89 -5.27 24.73
C SER A 79 -36.64 -5.58 25.58
N ASN A 80 -36.59 -5.16 26.85
CA ASN A 80 -35.68 -5.72 27.87
C ASN A 80 -36.39 -6.73 28.80
N LYS A 81 -37.66 -6.98 28.54
CA LYS A 81 -38.53 -8.00 29.12
C LYS A 81 -39.34 -8.61 28.00
N ILE A 82 -39.87 -9.80 28.22
CA ILE A 82 -40.65 -10.52 27.21
C ILE A 82 -41.92 -11.08 27.82
N TYR A 83 -43.00 -10.96 27.07
CA TYR A 83 -44.34 -11.41 27.45
C TYR A 83 -44.97 -12.15 26.28
N ASN A 84 -45.47 -13.36 26.54
CA ASN A 84 -46.42 -14.01 25.66
C ASN A 84 -47.75 -13.24 25.71
N LYS A 85 -48.36 -13.01 24.56
CA LYS A 85 -49.57 -12.18 24.38
C LYS A 85 -50.62 -12.89 23.55
N THR A 86 -51.89 -12.66 23.89
CA THR A 86 -52.97 -12.98 22.94
C THR A 86 -52.95 -11.99 21.77
N TYR A 87 -53.57 -12.37 20.66
CA TYR A 87 -53.76 -11.48 19.51
C TYR A 87 -54.48 -10.18 19.91
N GLU A 88 -55.48 -10.25 20.80
CA GLU A 88 -56.22 -9.07 21.29
C GLU A 88 -55.35 -8.16 22.17
N GLU A 89 -54.54 -8.71 23.08
CA GLU A 89 -53.60 -7.93 23.87
C GLU A 89 -52.57 -7.23 22.98
N MET A 90 -52.01 -7.94 22.00
CA MET A 90 -51.03 -7.37 21.08
C MET A 90 -51.67 -6.28 20.21
N MET A 91 -52.91 -6.49 19.75
CA MET A 91 -53.68 -5.47 19.04
C MET A 91 -53.95 -4.22 19.89
N ASN A 92 -54.16 -4.36 21.20
CA ASN A 92 -54.28 -3.23 22.12
C ASN A 92 -52.94 -2.47 22.29
N ILE A 93 -51.80 -3.17 22.31
CA ILE A 93 -50.46 -2.55 22.31
C ILE A 93 -50.24 -1.77 21.00
N ILE A 94 -50.58 -2.37 19.85
CA ILE A 94 -50.49 -1.77 18.51
C ILE A 94 -51.37 -0.51 18.38
N LEU A 95 -52.60 -0.56 18.90
CA LEU A 95 -53.54 0.57 18.86
C LEU A 95 -53.13 1.72 19.80
N SER A 96 -52.60 1.39 20.98
CA SER A 96 -52.05 2.38 21.93
C SER A 96 -50.64 2.86 21.57
N LYS A 97 -49.97 2.21 20.61
CA LYS A 97 -48.60 2.50 20.13
C LYS A 97 -47.56 2.48 21.25
N CYS A 98 -47.74 1.59 22.22
CA CYS A 98 -46.97 1.59 23.47
C CYS A 98 -45.64 0.82 23.34
N GLY A 99 -44.53 1.56 23.28
CA GLY A 99 -43.16 1.03 23.35
C GLY A 99 -42.46 1.43 24.65
N GLN A 100 -41.68 0.53 25.26
CA GLN A 100 -41.02 0.74 26.56
C GLN A 100 -39.67 0.01 26.69
N SER A 101 -38.71 0.68 27.33
CA SER A 101 -37.38 0.14 27.72
C SER A 101 -36.42 -0.16 26.55
N ALA A 102 -35.27 -0.81 26.81
CA ALA A 102 -34.23 -1.11 25.83
C ALA A 102 -34.58 -2.31 24.91
N THR A 103 -33.71 -2.63 23.95
CA THR A 103 -33.93 -3.62 22.88
C THR A 103 -32.92 -4.78 23.01
N TYR A 104 -33.31 -5.88 23.66
CA TYR A 104 -32.45 -7.04 23.98
C TYR A 104 -33.01 -8.32 23.33
N PRO A 105 -32.64 -8.66 22.08
CA PRO A 105 -33.20 -9.81 21.36
C PRO A 105 -32.87 -11.17 21.99
N GLU A 106 -31.83 -11.26 22.83
CA GLU A 106 -31.41 -12.48 23.52
C GLU A 106 -32.53 -13.09 24.39
N ILE A 107 -33.41 -12.26 24.95
CA ILE A 107 -34.49 -12.70 25.85
C ILE A 107 -35.55 -13.56 25.15
N ILE A 108 -35.62 -13.49 23.81
CA ILE A 108 -36.47 -14.37 22.98
C ILE A 108 -35.99 -15.81 23.11
N LEU A 109 -34.67 -16.02 23.04
CA LEU A 109 -34.03 -17.34 23.18
C LEU A 109 -34.14 -17.85 24.62
N GLU A 110 -33.91 -16.99 25.60
CA GLU A 110 -34.08 -17.33 27.02
C GLU A 110 -35.52 -17.78 27.33
N TYR A 111 -36.53 -17.04 26.86
CA TYR A 111 -37.95 -17.37 27.07
C TYR A 111 -38.33 -18.72 26.43
N LEU A 112 -37.94 -18.93 25.18
CA LEU A 112 -38.20 -20.18 24.47
C LEU A 112 -37.48 -21.38 25.12
N HIS A 113 -36.29 -21.16 25.68
CA HIS A 113 -35.56 -22.19 26.42
C HIS A 113 -36.20 -22.51 27.78
N GLN A 114 -36.59 -21.49 28.54
CA GLN A 114 -37.22 -21.63 29.86
C GLN A 114 -38.60 -22.31 29.77
N THR A 115 -39.41 -21.93 28.78
CA THR A 115 -40.78 -22.43 28.61
C THR A 115 -40.87 -23.81 27.94
N LYS A 116 -39.86 -24.20 27.14
CA LYS A 116 -39.79 -25.50 26.44
C LYS A 116 -41.02 -25.82 25.58
N ILE A 117 -41.62 -24.80 24.99
CA ILE A 117 -42.79 -24.90 24.09
C ILE A 117 -42.47 -25.79 22.88
N PHE A 118 -41.24 -25.68 22.36
CA PHE A 118 -40.74 -26.43 21.22
C PHE A 118 -39.89 -27.63 21.66
N PRO A 119 -40.24 -28.87 21.28
CA PRO A 119 -39.37 -30.03 21.44
C PRO A 119 -38.02 -29.80 20.76
N ASP A 120 -36.95 -30.29 21.39
CA ASP A 120 -35.57 -30.23 20.89
C ASP A 120 -35.11 -28.84 20.41
N PHE A 121 -35.75 -27.78 20.93
CA PHE A 121 -35.53 -26.38 20.57
C PHE A 121 -35.63 -26.10 19.06
N LYS A 122 -36.43 -26.89 18.35
CA LYS A 122 -36.69 -26.77 16.91
C LYS A 122 -37.94 -25.91 16.63
N ILE A 123 -37.73 -24.75 16.03
CA ILE A 123 -38.78 -23.76 15.77
C ILE A 123 -39.14 -23.80 14.27
N PRO A 124 -40.39 -24.12 13.87
CA PRO A 124 -40.75 -24.25 12.46
C PRO A 124 -40.64 -22.92 11.69
N HIS A 125 -41.12 -21.83 12.28
CA HIS A 125 -40.99 -20.49 11.70
C HIS A 125 -40.89 -19.42 12.79
N LEU A 126 -39.81 -18.65 12.79
CA LEU A 126 -39.69 -17.42 13.57
C LEU A 126 -39.90 -16.20 12.65
N ILE A 127 -40.87 -15.36 12.99
CA ILE A 127 -41.10 -14.04 12.41
C ILE A 127 -40.66 -13.01 13.44
N LEU A 128 -39.72 -12.13 13.08
CA LEU A 128 -39.15 -11.11 13.97
C LEU A 128 -39.37 -9.71 13.38
N ILE A 129 -40.06 -8.86 14.13
CA ILE A 129 -40.38 -7.46 13.76
C ILE A 129 -39.62 -6.53 14.71
N THR A 130 -38.92 -5.52 14.18
CA THR A 130 -38.14 -4.52 14.95
C THR A 130 -38.00 -3.19 14.20
N ASP A 131 -37.74 -2.11 14.93
CA ASP A 131 -37.28 -0.82 14.37
C ASP A 131 -35.80 -0.53 14.66
N GLY A 132 -35.12 -1.41 15.38
CA GLY A 132 -33.91 -1.09 16.13
C GLY A 132 -32.58 -1.53 15.52
N LEU A 133 -31.54 -1.21 16.28
CA LEU A 133 -30.14 -1.58 16.10
C LEU A 133 -29.58 -2.00 17.46
N VAL A 134 -28.83 -3.10 17.51
CA VAL A 134 -28.17 -3.59 18.74
C VAL A 134 -26.66 -3.65 18.60
N SER A 135 -25.94 -3.62 19.72
CA SER A 135 -24.47 -3.76 19.69
C SER A 135 -24.05 -5.17 19.28
N VAL A 136 -22.81 -5.28 18.82
CA VAL A 136 -22.17 -6.57 18.48
C VAL A 136 -22.13 -7.53 19.68
N ASP A 137 -22.18 -7.02 20.91
CA ASP A 137 -22.19 -7.84 22.12
C ASP A 137 -23.53 -8.58 22.30
N HIS A 138 -24.67 -7.96 21.93
CA HIS A 138 -25.97 -8.64 21.90
C HIS A 138 -26.04 -9.66 20.75
N VAL A 139 -25.39 -9.39 19.61
CA VAL A 139 -25.24 -10.37 18.51
C VAL A 139 -24.42 -11.58 18.99
N ASP A 140 -23.22 -11.33 19.53
CA ASP A 140 -22.34 -12.36 20.11
C ASP A 140 -23.05 -13.15 21.23
N LEU A 141 -23.95 -12.53 22.01
CA LEU A 141 -24.74 -13.18 23.07
C LEU A 141 -25.86 -14.06 22.48
N CYS A 142 -26.65 -13.56 21.53
CA CYS A 142 -27.65 -14.38 20.82
C CYS A 142 -27.03 -15.63 20.19
N ASP A 143 -25.84 -15.50 19.58
CA ASP A 143 -25.08 -16.63 19.03
C ASP A 143 -24.67 -17.66 20.09
N GLN A 144 -24.20 -17.17 21.25
CA GLN A 144 -23.87 -18.02 22.39
C GLN A 144 -25.10 -18.79 22.88
N LEU A 145 -26.26 -18.14 23.03
CA LEU A 145 -27.49 -18.79 23.47
C LEU A 145 -28.05 -19.77 22.43
N ILE A 146 -28.05 -19.42 21.14
CA ILE A 146 -28.44 -20.33 20.04
C ILE A 146 -27.59 -21.60 20.08
N LYS A 147 -26.27 -21.46 20.24
CA LYS A 147 -25.33 -22.59 20.30
C LYS A 147 -25.39 -23.38 21.62
N GLN A 148 -25.60 -22.71 22.75
CA GLN A 148 -25.67 -23.31 24.08
C GLN A 148 -26.96 -24.14 24.27
N TYR A 149 -28.06 -23.68 23.69
CA TYR A 149 -29.36 -24.36 23.77
C TYR A 149 -29.69 -25.20 22.54
N SER A 150 -28.80 -25.24 21.54
CA SER A 150 -28.98 -25.96 20.26
C SER A 150 -30.26 -25.56 19.50
N PHE A 151 -30.62 -24.28 19.52
CA PHE A 151 -31.77 -23.77 18.78
C PHE A 151 -31.61 -24.00 17.27
N THR A 152 -32.69 -24.43 16.61
CA THR A 152 -32.75 -24.56 15.15
C THR A 152 -34.05 -23.96 14.61
N PHE A 153 -33.96 -23.31 13.45
CA PHE A 153 -35.09 -22.66 12.78
C PHE A 153 -35.28 -23.33 11.42
N GLU A 154 -36.49 -23.82 11.08
CA GLU A 154 -36.76 -24.35 9.74
C GLU A 154 -36.98 -23.25 8.70
N ASN A 155 -37.47 -22.08 9.15
CA ASN A 155 -37.61 -20.87 8.36
C ASN A 155 -37.52 -19.62 9.25
N PHE A 156 -37.01 -18.50 8.74
CA PHE A 156 -37.00 -17.21 9.43
C PHE A 156 -37.52 -16.07 8.53
N THR A 157 -38.20 -15.08 9.12
CA THR A 157 -38.61 -13.87 8.40
C THR A 157 -38.37 -12.63 9.25
N GLY A 158 -37.45 -11.78 8.80
CA GLY A 158 -37.14 -10.50 9.43
C GLY A 158 -37.94 -9.36 8.80
N TYR A 159 -38.50 -8.49 9.64
CA TYR A 159 -39.13 -7.23 9.25
C TYR A 159 -38.50 -6.08 10.03
N ILE A 160 -37.69 -5.29 9.33
CA ILE A 160 -37.03 -4.10 9.86
C ILE A 160 -37.81 -2.88 9.36
N ILE A 161 -38.30 -2.03 10.26
CA ILE A 161 -39.23 -0.94 9.92
C ILE A 161 -38.73 0.37 10.52
N GLY A 162 -38.26 1.31 9.69
CA GLY A 162 -37.73 2.58 10.19
C GLY A 162 -36.99 3.41 9.14
N GLU A 163 -36.12 4.31 9.60
CA GLU A 163 -35.21 5.06 8.72
C GLU A 163 -33.90 4.28 8.53
N LYS A 164 -33.39 4.22 7.28
CA LYS A 164 -32.14 3.51 6.93
C LYS A 164 -30.87 3.95 7.68
N LYS A 165 -30.94 5.06 8.42
CA LYS A 165 -29.84 5.59 9.26
C LYS A 165 -29.83 4.97 10.68
N TYR A 166 -30.94 4.39 11.14
CA TYR A 166 -31.12 3.98 12.54
C TYR A 166 -31.55 2.51 12.72
N ALA A 167 -32.00 1.85 11.65
CA ALA A 167 -32.49 0.47 11.68
C ALA A 167 -31.68 -0.42 10.71
N ASN A 168 -31.12 -1.54 11.18
CA ASN A 168 -30.27 -2.41 10.36
C ASN A 168 -30.34 -3.90 10.72
N MET A 169 -29.54 -4.73 10.04
CA MET A 169 -29.64 -6.19 10.16
C MET A 169 -29.15 -6.78 11.50
N SER A 170 -28.57 -5.99 12.41
CA SER A 170 -27.96 -6.45 13.68
C SER A 170 -28.90 -7.35 14.50
N VAL A 171 -30.15 -6.91 14.73
CA VAL A 171 -31.18 -7.66 15.47
C VAL A 171 -31.55 -8.98 14.77
N THR A 172 -31.63 -8.98 13.44
CA THR A 172 -32.05 -10.15 12.65
C THR A 172 -30.95 -11.19 12.44
N CYS A 173 -29.67 -10.76 12.43
CA CYS A 173 -28.58 -11.59 11.94
C CYS A 173 -28.24 -12.85 12.75
N PRO A 174 -28.52 -13.00 14.06
CA PRO A 174 -28.32 -14.28 14.76
C PRO A 174 -29.34 -15.33 14.30
N PHE A 175 -30.60 -14.92 14.11
CA PHE A 175 -31.74 -15.80 13.85
C PHE A 175 -31.82 -16.27 12.39
N SER A 176 -31.25 -15.52 11.45
CA SER A 176 -31.19 -15.86 10.02
C SER A 176 -30.05 -16.82 9.62
N ARG A 177 -29.21 -17.25 10.58
CA ARG A 177 -28.02 -18.07 10.28
C ARG A 177 -28.38 -19.54 10.18
N ASN A 178 -27.87 -20.18 9.11
CA ASN A 178 -28.07 -21.60 8.81
C ASN A 178 -29.52 -22.05 8.57
N CYS A 179 -30.48 -21.11 8.44
CA CYS A 179 -31.87 -21.37 8.10
C CYS A 179 -32.28 -20.64 6.80
N PRO A 180 -33.21 -21.19 6.00
CA PRO A 180 -33.87 -20.46 4.93
C PRO A 180 -34.57 -19.22 5.49
N HIS A 181 -34.47 -18.09 4.79
CA HIS A 181 -35.08 -16.85 5.28
C HIS A 181 -35.27 -15.78 4.21
N THR A 182 -36.11 -14.80 4.53
CA THR A 182 -36.20 -13.52 3.82
C THR A 182 -36.26 -12.38 4.84
N ILE A 183 -35.51 -11.29 4.59
CA ILE A 183 -35.50 -10.10 5.44
C ILE A 183 -35.94 -8.90 4.60
N TYR A 184 -37.00 -8.24 5.08
CA TYR A 184 -37.62 -7.08 4.45
C TYR A 184 -37.33 -5.80 5.23
N PHE A 185 -37.12 -4.71 4.50
CA PHE A 185 -37.06 -3.35 5.03
C PHE A 185 -38.32 -2.58 4.64
N PHE A 186 -38.89 -1.83 5.58
CA PHE A 186 -39.90 -0.81 5.32
C PHE A 186 -39.29 0.56 5.62
N ASP A 187 -39.00 1.34 4.58
CA ASP A 187 -38.34 2.66 4.73
C ASP A 187 -39.38 3.73 5.05
N GLN A 188 -39.23 4.41 6.18
CA GLN A 188 -40.12 5.49 6.61
C GLN A 188 -40.18 6.66 5.62
N ASN A 189 -39.13 6.87 4.82
CA ASN A 189 -39.03 7.98 3.88
C ASN A 189 -39.74 7.68 2.54
N THR A 190 -39.46 6.53 1.93
CA THR A 190 -40.10 6.15 0.65
C THR A 190 -41.47 5.50 0.86
N LYS A 191 -41.70 4.90 2.04
CA LYS A 191 -42.86 4.05 2.39
C LYS A 191 -42.97 2.76 1.57
N GLU A 192 -41.88 2.39 0.89
CA GLU A 192 -41.81 1.16 0.10
C GLU A 192 -41.29 -0.02 0.93
N LYS A 193 -41.64 -1.23 0.47
CA LYS A 193 -41.14 -2.49 1.01
C LYS A 193 -39.98 -2.98 0.14
N GLU A 194 -38.77 -2.95 0.67
CA GLU A 194 -37.57 -3.47 0.00
C GLU A 194 -37.23 -4.88 0.52
N GLU A 195 -36.78 -5.78 -0.35
CA GLU A 195 -36.14 -7.03 0.08
C GLU A 195 -34.64 -6.78 0.27
N ILE A 196 -34.11 -7.01 1.48
CA ILE A 196 -32.68 -6.83 1.75
C ILE A 196 -31.91 -8.05 1.24
N ILE A 197 -32.34 -9.23 1.70
CA ILE A 197 -31.73 -10.52 1.43
C ILE A 197 -32.81 -11.61 1.48
N SER A 198 -32.65 -12.62 0.63
CA SER A 198 -33.43 -13.85 0.63
C SER A 198 -32.49 -15.01 0.35
N VAL A 199 -32.56 -16.07 1.15
CA VAL A 199 -31.68 -17.24 1.08
C VAL A 199 -32.53 -18.50 1.12
N SER A 200 -32.48 -19.28 0.05
CA SER A 200 -33.23 -20.53 -0.06
C SER A 200 -32.50 -21.70 0.60
N SER A 201 -33.24 -22.78 0.85
CA SER A 201 -32.67 -24.07 1.27
C SER A 201 -31.71 -24.66 0.23
N GLN A 202 -31.72 -24.19 -1.04
CA GLN A 202 -30.78 -24.61 -2.07
C GLN A 202 -29.50 -23.77 -2.05
N ASP A 203 -29.59 -22.47 -1.72
CA ASP A 203 -28.40 -21.63 -1.47
C ASP A 203 -27.61 -22.17 -0.29
N LEU A 204 -28.26 -22.60 0.80
CA LEU A 204 -27.56 -23.18 1.95
C LEU A 204 -26.86 -24.52 1.65
N LYS A 205 -27.36 -25.32 0.70
CA LYS A 205 -26.67 -26.55 0.24
C LYS A 205 -25.38 -26.26 -0.51
N ILE A 206 -25.26 -25.11 -1.19
CA ILE A 206 -24.04 -24.81 -1.96
C ILE A 206 -22.79 -24.81 -1.07
N ILE A 207 -22.94 -24.53 0.23
CA ILE A 207 -21.87 -24.58 1.24
C ILE A 207 -21.32 -26.01 1.41
N SER A 208 -22.14 -27.05 1.41
CA SER A 208 -21.65 -28.44 1.45
C SER A 208 -21.10 -28.89 0.09
N GLU A 209 -21.63 -28.33 -1.00
CA GLU A 209 -21.19 -28.58 -2.38
C GLU A 209 -19.89 -27.86 -2.78
N ILE A 210 -19.33 -26.96 -1.94
CA ILE A 210 -18.01 -26.29 -2.14
C ILE A 210 -16.91 -27.29 -2.51
N LYS A 211 -16.97 -28.52 -2.00
CA LYS A 211 -15.99 -29.60 -2.27
C LYS A 211 -16.01 -30.10 -3.72
N ASN A 212 -17.12 -29.92 -4.42
CA ASN A 212 -17.35 -30.43 -5.78
C ASN A 212 -17.01 -29.39 -6.87
N ILE A 213 -16.83 -28.12 -6.49
CA ILE A 213 -16.45 -27.04 -7.40
C ILE A 213 -14.95 -27.16 -7.69
N ASN A 214 -14.61 -27.45 -8.94
CA ASN A 214 -13.25 -27.77 -9.36
C ASN A 214 -12.72 -26.87 -10.49
N ASN A 215 -13.57 -26.13 -11.20
CA ASN A 215 -13.14 -25.22 -12.27
C ASN A 215 -13.87 -23.86 -12.24
N ILE A 216 -13.37 -22.91 -13.04
CA ILE A 216 -13.86 -21.52 -13.10
C ILE A 216 -15.33 -21.44 -13.54
N THR A 217 -15.76 -22.30 -14.47
CA THR A 217 -17.14 -22.30 -15.00
C THR A 217 -18.12 -22.72 -13.91
N GLN A 218 -17.83 -23.82 -13.20
CA GLN A 218 -18.60 -24.27 -12.03
C GLN A 218 -18.64 -23.19 -10.95
N PHE A 219 -17.50 -22.56 -10.64
CA PHE A 219 -17.44 -21.47 -9.66
C PHE A 219 -18.29 -20.27 -10.06
N ASN A 220 -18.23 -19.82 -11.32
CA ASN A 220 -19.03 -18.69 -11.79
C ASN A 220 -20.53 -18.97 -11.78
N MET A 221 -20.95 -20.22 -12.00
CA MET A 221 -22.35 -20.65 -11.86
C MET A 221 -22.80 -20.72 -10.40
N ALA A 222 -21.92 -21.17 -9.49
CA ALA A 222 -22.22 -21.27 -8.06
C ALA A 222 -22.08 -19.95 -7.28
N TYR A 223 -21.35 -18.96 -7.81
CA TYR A 223 -20.90 -17.78 -7.06
C TYR A 223 -22.04 -16.98 -6.42
N GLU A 224 -23.14 -16.74 -7.12
CA GLU A 224 -24.24 -15.91 -6.58
C GLU A 224 -24.93 -16.58 -5.38
N SER A 225 -25.05 -17.91 -5.38
CA SER A 225 -25.54 -18.67 -4.22
C SER A 225 -24.49 -18.73 -3.10
N LEU A 226 -23.20 -18.84 -3.43
CA LEU A 226 -22.11 -18.77 -2.46
C LEU A 226 -22.06 -17.41 -1.75
N ASP A 227 -22.12 -16.30 -2.48
CA ASP A 227 -22.10 -14.92 -1.94
C ASP A 227 -23.29 -14.71 -0.98
N ARG A 228 -24.50 -15.13 -1.35
CA ARG A 228 -25.70 -15.08 -0.48
C ARG A 228 -25.55 -15.96 0.76
N ALA A 229 -25.18 -17.22 0.61
CA ALA A 229 -25.11 -18.18 1.71
C ALA A 229 -23.97 -17.87 2.70
N LEU A 230 -22.82 -17.43 2.20
CA LEU A 230 -21.70 -16.96 3.04
C LEU A 230 -22.03 -15.65 3.74
N THR A 231 -22.66 -14.68 3.05
CA THR A 231 -23.11 -13.44 3.70
C THR A 231 -24.09 -13.74 4.84
N SER A 232 -25.13 -14.54 4.59
CA SER A 232 -26.10 -14.96 5.63
C SER A 232 -25.42 -15.62 6.84
N ARG A 233 -24.50 -16.56 6.61
CA ARG A 233 -23.86 -17.33 7.68
C ARG A 233 -22.87 -16.49 8.50
N LEU A 234 -22.29 -15.44 7.91
CA LEU A 234 -21.11 -14.75 8.45
C LEU A 234 -21.34 -13.26 8.80
N LEU A 235 -22.47 -12.66 8.45
CA LEU A 235 -22.84 -11.28 8.80
C LEU A 235 -22.84 -11.08 10.32
N GLY A 236 -22.02 -10.15 10.83
CA GLY A 236 -21.85 -9.91 12.27
C GLY A 236 -20.96 -10.92 13.01
N THR A 237 -20.41 -11.95 12.34
CA THR A 237 -19.55 -12.96 12.98
C THR A 237 -18.08 -12.54 13.07
N LYS A 238 -17.31 -13.28 13.86
CA LYS A 238 -15.84 -13.25 13.87
C LYS A 238 -15.20 -14.08 12.73
N GLY A 239 -15.99 -14.54 11.75
CA GLY A 239 -15.54 -15.45 10.69
C GLY A 239 -15.75 -16.94 11.01
N ASP A 240 -15.38 -17.79 10.05
CA ASP A 240 -15.50 -19.26 10.12
C ASP A 240 -14.24 -19.89 9.51
N VAL A 241 -13.37 -20.39 10.40
CA VAL A 241 -12.05 -20.94 10.06
C VAL A 241 -12.14 -22.28 9.32
N GLU A 242 -13.23 -23.03 9.46
CA GLU A 242 -13.43 -24.29 8.73
C GLU A 242 -13.91 -24.01 7.31
N LEU A 243 -14.89 -23.10 7.18
CA LEU A 243 -15.40 -22.67 5.88
C LEU A 243 -14.30 -21.93 5.07
N ARG A 244 -13.45 -21.13 5.73
CA ARG A 244 -12.22 -20.57 5.13
C ARG A 244 -11.34 -21.65 4.49
N LYS A 245 -11.10 -22.76 5.20
CA LYS A 245 -10.27 -23.87 4.71
C LYS A 245 -10.90 -24.55 3.51
N GLU A 246 -12.22 -24.72 3.46
CA GLU A 246 -12.89 -25.29 2.28
C GLU A 246 -12.90 -24.33 1.08
N VAL A 247 -13.08 -23.01 1.29
CA VAL A 247 -12.97 -22.00 0.21
C VAL A 247 -11.53 -21.90 -0.32
N LEU A 248 -10.50 -21.99 0.54
CA LEU A 248 -9.10 -22.06 0.10
C LEU A 248 -8.79 -23.36 -0.65
N LYS A 249 -9.28 -24.52 -0.20
CA LYS A 249 -9.19 -25.77 -0.98
C LYS A 249 -9.87 -25.63 -2.35
N MET A 250 -11.02 -24.96 -2.42
CA MET A 250 -11.70 -24.67 -3.70
C MET A 250 -10.87 -23.75 -4.60
N LYS A 251 -10.27 -22.67 -4.06
CA LYS A 251 -9.33 -21.82 -4.81
C LYS A 251 -8.17 -22.65 -5.39
N ASN A 252 -7.55 -23.49 -4.56
CA ASN A 252 -6.44 -24.34 -4.98
C ASN A 252 -6.86 -25.32 -6.08
N ARG A 253 -7.97 -26.06 -5.93
CA ARG A 253 -8.47 -26.98 -6.99
C ARG A 253 -8.76 -26.26 -8.31
N ILE A 254 -9.32 -25.04 -8.26
CA ILE A 254 -9.59 -24.25 -9.48
C ILE A 254 -8.28 -23.78 -10.14
N LEU A 255 -7.26 -23.39 -9.36
CA LEU A 255 -5.93 -23.06 -9.88
C LEU A 255 -5.19 -24.30 -10.40
N GLU A 256 -5.30 -25.44 -9.72
CA GLU A 256 -4.76 -26.74 -10.16
C GLU A 256 -5.41 -27.18 -11.48
N SER A 257 -6.73 -27.03 -11.63
CA SER A 257 -7.44 -27.35 -12.87
C SER A 257 -7.00 -26.48 -14.06
N LYS A 258 -6.66 -25.19 -13.85
CA LYS A 258 -6.05 -24.36 -14.90
C LYS A 258 -4.74 -24.96 -15.40
N SER A 259 -3.92 -25.50 -14.50
CA SER A 259 -2.65 -26.15 -14.83
C SER A 259 -2.78 -27.63 -15.25
N GLN A 260 -4.00 -28.16 -15.43
CA GLN A 260 -4.25 -29.57 -15.77
C GLN A 260 -4.92 -29.79 -17.14
N ASN A 261 -5.00 -28.76 -17.99
CA ASN A 261 -5.28 -28.93 -19.42
C ASN A 261 -4.01 -29.46 -20.14
N ASN A 262 -3.66 -30.70 -19.82
CA ASN A 262 -2.32 -31.29 -19.96
C ASN A 262 -1.95 -31.72 -21.40
N ALA A 263 -1.79 -30.77 -22.32
CA ALA A 263 -1.08 -30.97 -23.58
C ALA A 263 -0.36 -29.69 -24.02
N GLU A 264 -1.09 -28.75 -24.63
CA GLU A 264 -0.57 -27.47 -25.14
C GLU A 264 0.15 -26.66 -24.05
N ASP A 265 -0.37 -26.64 -22.81
CA ASP A 265 0.23 -25.92 -21.69
C ASP A 265 1.58 -26.51 -21.21
N ALA A 266 1.90 -27.77 -21.51
CA ALA A 266 3.24 -28.33 -21.27
C ALA A 266 4.20 -27.98 -22.41
N GLU A 267 3.75 -28.19 -23.65
CA GLU A 267 4.52 -27.91 -24.87
C GLU A 267 4.98 -26.45 -24.94
N ASP A 268 4.14 -25.48 -24.58
CA ASP A 268 4.49 -24.05 -24.54
C ASP A 268 5.54 -23.67 -23.45
N VAL A 269 5.64 -24.43 -22.35
CA VAL A 269 6.66 -24.18 -21.29
C VAL A 269 8.01 -24.74 -21.72
N ASP A 270 8.01 -25.92 -22.32
CA ASP A 270 9.19 -26.54 -22.91
C ASP A 270 9.67 -25.73 -24.12
N ASN A 271 8.76 -25.25 -24.99
CA ASN A 271 9.10 -24.37 -26.12
C ASN A 271 9.72 -23.05 -25.66
N LEU A 272 9.19 -22.40 -24.61
CA LEU A 272 9.81 -21.19 -24.05
C LEU A 272 11.22 -21.49 -23.49
N THR A 273 11.34 -22.55 -22.70
CA THR A 273 12.61 -22.93 -22.06
C THR A 273 13.65 -23.39 -23.08
N LYS A 274 13.21 -24.04 -24.16
CA LYS A 274 14.03 -24.43 -25.31
C LYS A 274 14.48 -23.20 -26.12
N ALA A 275 13.59 -22.27 -26.43
CA ALA A 275 13.94 -21.03 -27.14
C ALA A 275 15.02 -20.22 -26.40
N LEU A 276 14.97 -20.20 -25.05
CA LEU A 276 16.02 -19.57 -24.23
C LEU A 276 17.35 -20.33 -24.23
N LYS A 277 17.33 -21.67 -24.28
CA LYS A 277 18.53 -22.51 -24.41
C LYS A 277 19.14 -22.48 -25.82
N GLU A 278 18.32 -22.18 -26.83
CA GLU A 278 18.71 -22.03 -28.24
C GLU A 278 19.03 -20.56 -28.62
N ASP A 279 19.13 -19.66 -27.64
CA ASP A 279 19.38 -18.21 -27.82
C ASP A 279 18.36 -17.46 -28.71
N ASN A 280 17.20 -18.06 -28.98
CA ASN A 280 16.16 -17.53 -29.86
C ASN A 280 15.24 -16.55 -29.11
N LEU A 281 15.77 -15.36 -28.85
CA LEU A 281 15.11 -14.30 -28.08
C LEU A 281 13.75 -13.90 -28.67
N ASP A 282 13.63 -13.76 -30.00
CA ASP A 282 12.39 -13.33 -30.65
C ASP A 282 11.25 -14.34 -30.46
N LEU A 283 11.57 -15.64 -30.55
CA LEU A 283 10.62 -16.71 -30.24
C LEU A 283 10.25 -16.73 -28.76
N ALA A 284 11.22 -16.56 -27.86
CA ALA A 284 10.98 -16.51 -26.41
C ALA A 284 10.11 -15.30 -26.00
N LEU A 285 10.31 -14.12 -26.61
CA LEU A 285 9.48 -12.93 -26.38
C LEU A 285 8.06 -13.10 -26.93
N LYS A 286 7.91 -13.76 -28.09
CA LYS A 286 6.60 -14.06 -28.69
C LYS A 286 5.82 -15.09 -27.87
N ILE A 287 6.48 -16.14 -27.38
CA ILE A 287 5.85 -17.12 -26.50
C ILE A 287 5.52 -16.47 -25.14
N GLY A 288 6.41 -15.65 -24.59
CA GLY A 288 6.19 -14.95 -23.32
C GLY A 288 4.99 -14.00 -23.29
N SER A 289 4.58 -13.41 -24.42
CA SER A 289 3.43 -12.50 -24.43
C SER A 289 2.07 -13.20 -24.23
N THR A 290 1.94 -14.48 -24.60
CA THR A 290 0.66 -15.23 -24.49
C THR A 290 0.20 -15.42 -23.04
N TYR A 291 1.14 -15.54 -22.11
CA TYR A 291 0.93 -15.79 -20.68
C TYR A 291 0.15 -14.66 -19.97
N PHE A 292 0.10 -13.44 -20.54
CA PHE A 292 -0.70 -12.34 -20.00
C PHE A 292 -2.18 -12.41 -20.39
N SER A 293 -2.50 -13.05 -21.52
CA SER A 293 -3.86 -13.13 -22.08
C SER A 293 -4.82 -14.00 -21.25
N GLN A 294 -4.30 -14.84 -20.35
CA GLN A 294 -5.07 -15.83 -19.58
C GLN A 294 -5.56 -15.34 -18.19
N VAL A 295 -5.27 -14.09 -17.79
CA VAL A 295 -5.57 -13.57 -16.44
C VAL A 295 -7.04 -13.12 -16.33
N ASN A 296 -7.92 -14.03 -15.91
CA ASN A 296 -9.32 -13.73 -15.61
C ASN A 296 -9.47 -12.98 -14.26
N ILE A 297 -9.37 -11.65 -14.30
CA ILE A 297 -9.45 -10.74 -13.14
C ILE A 297 -10.76 -10.88 -12.35
N SER A 298 -11.87 -11.19 -13.03
CA SER A 298 -13.20 -11.28 -12.39
C SER A 298 -13.31 -12.45 -11.41
N TYR A 299 -12.69 -13.60 -11.74
CA TYR A 299 -12.63 -14.75 -10.83
C TYR A 299 -11.96 -14.40 -9.49
N GLU A 300 -10.87 -13.63 -9.52
CA GLU A 300 -10.08 -13.33 -8.34
C GLU A 300 -10.74 -12.30 -7.42
N GLN A 301 -11.44 -11.30 -7.97
CA GLN A 301 -12.26 -10.40 -7.16
C GLN A 301 -13.33 -11.19 -6.39
N LYS A 302 -13.98 -12.17 -7.06
CA LYS A 302 -15.00 -13.03 -6.47
C LYS A 302 -14.46 -13.96 -5.38
N ILE A 303 -13.44 -14.77 -5.66
CA ILE A 303 -12.93 -15.77 -4.68
C ILE A 303 -12.33 -15.11 -3.43
N ASN A 304 -11.62 -13.97 -3.58
CA ASN A 304 -11.00 -13.30 -2.45
C ASN A 304 -12.03 -12.55 -1.58
N ALA A 305 -13.17 -12.12 -2.13
CA ALA A 305 -14.28 -11.62 -1.33
C ALA A 305 -14.85 -12.73 -0.41
N LEU A 306 -15.06 -13.93 -0.93
CA LEU A 306 -15.55 -15.07 -0.13
C LEU A 306 -14.59 -15.46 1.01
N ILE A 307 -13.28 -15.43 0.75
CA ILE A 307 -12.26 -15.70 1.78
C ILE A 307 -12.37 -14.67 2.92
N ARG A 308 -12.55 -13.38 2.62
CA ARG A 308 -12.67 -12.31 3.62
C ARG A 308 -13.93 -12.36 4.46
N MET A 309 -15.03 -12.84 3.90
CA MET A 309 -16.23 -13.13 4.69
C MET A 309 -15.88 -14.18 5.76
N CYS A 310 -15.14 -15.23 5.39
CA CYS A 310 -14.66 -16.26 6.31
C CYS A 310 -13.60 -15.77 7.31
N ASP A 311 -12.82 -14.73 6.97
CA ASP A 311 -11.90 -14.04 7.89
C ASP A 311 -12.60 -13.07 8.89
N GLY A 312 -13.94 -12.99 8.87
CA GLY A 312 -14.71 -12.12 9.77
C GLY A 312 -14.80 -10.67 9.31
N GLY A 313 -14.54 -10.38 8.03
CA GLY A 313 -14.63 -9.03 7.47
C GLY A 313 -16.04 -8.41 7.55
N LEU A 314 -17.08 -9.23 7.73
CA LEU A 314 -18.47 -8.78 7.94
C LEU A 314 -18.82 -8.50 9.42
N ARG A 315 -17.87 -8.51 10.37
CA ARG A 315 -18.17 -8.44 11.81
C ARG A 315 -18.89 -7.17 12.26
N LEU A 316 -18.54 -6.03 11.68
CA LEU A 316 -19.09 -4.72 12.03
C LEU A 316 -20.08 -4.19 10.98
N ILE A 317 -20.37 -4.99 9.95
CA ILE A 317 -21.12 -4.59 8.77
C ILE A 317 -22.53 -5.13 8.89
N PHE A 318 -23.52 -4.23 8.94
CA PHE A 318 -24.93 -4.59 9.10
C PHE A 318 -25.87 -3.89 8.09
N ASP A 319 -25.32 -2.98 7.27
CA ASP A 319 -26.06 -2.17 6.30
C ASP A 319 -25.87 -2.65 4.86
N LYS A 320 -26.96 -2.64 4.07
CA LYS A 320 -26.98 -3.15 2.68
C LYS A 320 -25.97 -2.47 1.75
N ASP A 321 -25.62 -1.21 2.02
CA ASP A 321 -24.64 -0.45 1.23
C ASP A 321 -23.20 -0.58 1.76
N GLU A 322 -22.99 -0.82 3.05
CA GLU A 322 -21.67 -1.20 3.57
C GLU A 322 -21.22 -2.57 3.05
N ILE A 323 -22.16 -3.53 2.94
CA ILE A 323 -21.95 -4.84 2.29
C ILE A 323 -21.50 -4.66 0.81
N LYS A 324 -21.88 -3.56 0.14
CA LYS A 324 -21.39 -3.22 -1.21
C LYS A 324 -20.03 -2.52 -1.17
N CYS A 325 -19.83 -1.55 -0.28
CA CYS A 325 -18.56 -0.81 -0.15
C CYS A 325 -17.38 -1.72 0.26
N PHE A 326 -17.64 -2.74 1.09
CA PHE A 326 -16.66 -3.78 1.43
C PHE A 326 -16.07 -4.48 0.19
N LYS A 327 -16.83 -4.59 -0.91
CA LYS A 327 -16.41 -5.23 -2.17
C LYS A 327 -15.35 -4.41 -2.94
N MET A 328 -15.00 -3.20 -2.50
CA MET A 328 -14.05 -2.30 -3.18
C MET A 328 -12.62 -2.27 -2.60
N GLN A 329 -12.32 -3.00 -1.51
CA GLN A 329 -11.04 -2.87 -0.79
C GLN A 329 -10.34 -4.22 -0.50
N ILE A 330 -9.16 -4.12 0.16
CA ILE A 330 -8.44 -5.16 0.95
C ILE A 330 -7.52 -6.15 0.15
N ALA A 331 -6.24 -6.25 0.60
CA ALA A 331 -5.13 -7.17 0.22
C ALA A 331 -5.07 -8.56 0.96
N GLU A 332 -4.12 -9.44 0.61
CA GLU A 332 -4.11 -10.91 0.86
C GLU A 332 -3.50 -11.37 2.21
N THR A 333 -3.67 -12.65 2.62
CA THR A 333 -2.71 -13.42 3.49
C THR A 333 -2.97 -14.96 3.51
N PRO A 334 -1.97 -15.85 3.23
CA PRO A 334 -2.07 -17.32 3.37
C PRO A 334 -1.25 -17.93 4.55
N GLU A 335 -1.32 -19.25 4.75
CA GLU A 335 -0.74 -20.00 5.91
C GLU A 335 0.13 -21.23 5.53
N GLU A 336 0.85 -21.79 6.51
CA GLU A 336 1.98 -22.76 6.41
C GLU A 336 1.61 -24.26 6.30
N ARG A 337 2.61 -25.13 6.03
CA ARG A 337 2.56 -26.61 6.18
C ARG A 337 3.89 -27.22 6.69
N HIS A 338 3.85 -28.50 7.06
CA HIS A 338 4.88 -29.26 7.79
C HIS A 338 6.04 -29.86 6.94
N VAL A 339 7.03 -30.44 7.64
CA VAL A 339 8.37 -30.86 7.19
C VAL A 339 8.65 -32.34 7.54
N LEU A 340 9.68 -32.95 6.92
CA LEU A 340 10.20 -34.33 7.14
C LEU A 340 11.73 -34.35 7.38
N ASP A 341 12.26 -35.49 7.83
CA ASP A 341 13.65 -35.71 8.30
C ASP A 341 14.73 -35.89 7.20
N ILE A 342 16.00 -35.95 7.62
CA ILE A 342 17.21 -35.67 6.80
C ILE A 342 18.09 -36.90 6.49
N ASP A 343 17.79 -38.08 7.04
CA ASP A 343 18.67 -39.28 7.15
C ASP A 343 19.20 -39.94 5.84
N SER A 344 19.04 -39.35 4.65
CA SER A 344 19.28 -40.03 3.36
C SER A 344 20.05 -39.25 2.28
N ALA A 345 20.82 -38.21 2.62
CA ALA A 345 21.58 -37.45 1.62
C ALA A 345 22.79 -38.21 1.03
N PRO A 346 22.93 -38.33 -0.31
CA PRO A 346 24.07 -38.97 -0.96
C PRO A 346 25.27 -38.02 -1.11
N LEU A 347 26.49 -38.58 -1.13
CA LEU A 347 27.73 -37.84 -1.41
C LEU A 347 27.79 -37.36 -2.87
N TYR A 348 28.52 -36.27 -3.16
CA TYR A 348 28.49 -35.58 -4.45
C TYR A 348 29.80 -35.72 -5.26
N ASP A 349 29.73 -36.39 -6.41
CA ASP A 349 30.88 -36.65 -7.31
C ASP A 349 31.23 -35.43 -8.18
N GLY A 350 31.55 -34.31 -7.52
CA GLY A 350 31.87 -33.03 -8.13
C GLY A 350 33.31 -32.94 -8.66
N LYS A 351 33.52 -32.14 -9.71
CA LYS A 351 34.87 -31.88 -10.28
C LYS A 351 35.66 -30.79 -9.55
N SER A 352 35.00 -30.08 -8.65
CA SER A 352 35.58 -29.01 -7.82
C SER A 352 36.03 -29.62 -6.49
N ASN A 353 37.24 -29.27 -6.04
CA ASN A 353 37.77 -29.67 -4.73
C ASN A 353 37.95 -28.41 -3.86
N PHE A 354 37.66 -28.52 -2.56
CA PHE A 354 38.07 -27.52 -1.57
C PHE A 354 38.91 -28.19 -0.46
N VAL A 355 39.78 -27.41 0.19
CA VAL A 355 40.54 -27.91 1.35
C VAL A 355 39.68 -27.75 2.61
N CYS A 356 39.33 -28.85 3.26
CA CYS A 356 38.55 -28.79 4.50
C CYS A 356 39.41 -28.20 5.64
N PRO A 357 38.99 -27.13 6.34
CA PRO A 357 39.80 -26.45 7.37
C PRO A 357 39.94 -27.21 8.70
N ILE A 358 39.59 -28.50 8.73
CA ILE A 358 39.66 -29.39 9.90
C ILE A 358 40.56 -30.57 9.61
N THR A 359 40.31 -31.30 8.51
CA THR A 359 41.13 -32.45 8.08
C THR A 359 42.34 -32.05 7.24
N TYR A 360 42.32 -30.86 6.63
CA TYR A 360 43.28 -30.39 5.62
C TYR A 360 43.32 -31.26 4.34
N GLU A 361 42.31 -32.11 4.15
CA GLU A 361 42.13 -32.93 2.95
C GLU A 361 41.40 -32.15 1.85
N ASN A 362 41.66 -32.50 0.59
CA ASN A 362 40.85 -32.06 -0.56
C ASN A 362 39.58 -32.89 -0.62
N GLU A 363 38.42 -32.24 -0.53
CA GLU A 363 37.10 -32.88 -0.49
C GLU A 363 36.18 -32.27 -1.57
N SER A 364 35.22 -33.05 -2.08
CA SER A 364 34.21 -32.62 -3.07
C SER A 364 32.94 -32.03 -2.44
N ASP A 365 32.71 -32.29 -1.15
CA ASP A 365 31.41 -32.09 -0.49
C ASP A 365 31.47 -31.03 0.63
N PRO A 366 31.50 -29.72 0.31
CA PRO A 366 31.44 -28.67 1.32
C PRO A 366 30.05 -28.48 1.91
N VAL A 367 30.03 -28.24 3.22
CA VAL A 367 28.85 -27.88 4.02
C VAL A 367 29.14 -26.57 4.73
N ILE A 368 28.34 -25.54 4.47
CA ILE A 368 28.41 -24.26 5.19
C ILE A 368 27.79 -24.45 6.58
N LEU A 369 28.55 -24.20 7.65
CA LEU A 369 28.02 -24.24 9.01
C LEU A 369 27.12 -23.04 9.28
N ILE A 370 25.94 -23.27 9.88
CA ILE A 370 24.97 -22.24 10.20
C ILE A 370 24.74 -22.13 11.70
N LEU A 371 25.01 -20.96 12.25
CA LEU A 371 24.97 -20.61 13.66
C LEU A 371 23.54 -20.43 14.18
N ALA A 372 23.33 -20.73 15.45
CA ALA A 372 22.08 -20.44 16.14
C ALA A 372 21.89 -18.93 16.40
N PRO A 373 20.88 -18.27 15.79
CA PRO A 373 20.55 -16.89 16.14
C PRO A 373 19.85 -16.83 17.50
N LYS A 374 19.93 -15.67 18.17
CA LYS A 374 19.25 -15.46 19.48
C LYS A 374 17.72 -15.49 19.38
N LYS A 375 17.18 -15.19 18.20
CA LYS A 375 15.78 -15.27 17.77
C LYS A 375 15.76 -15.44 16.25
N PRO A 376 14.73 -16.06 15.63
CA PRO A 376 14.63 -16.14 14.17
C PRO A 376 14.70 -14.78 13.49
N ILE A 377 15.39 -14.67 12.35
CA ILE A 377 15.72 -13.39 11.70
C ILE A 377 14.46 -12.58 11.36
N LEU A 378 13.40 -13.22 10.87
CA LEU A 378 12.14 -12.56 10.52
C LEU A 378 11.38 -12.04 11.76
N SER A 379 11.68 -12.53 12.97
CA SER A 379 11.10 -11.97 14.22
C SER A 379 11.66 -10.61 14.63
N LEU A 380 12.63 -10.08 13.87
CA LEU A 380 13.14 -8.72 14.00
C LEU A 380 12.28 -7.69 13.23
N LEU A 381 11.29 -8.15 12.45
CA LEU A 381 10.33 -7.29 11.76
C LEU A 381 9.25 -6.78 12.72
N THR A 382 8.99 -5.48 12.66
CA THR A 382 8.03 -4.79 13.56
C THR A 382 6.73 -4.41 12.88
N THR A 383 6.66 -4.44 11.55
CA THR A 383 5.45 -4.11 10.78
C THR A 383 4.93 -5.33 10.01
N LYS A 384 3.59 -5.40 9.86
CA LYS A 384 2.96 -6.40 9.00
C LYS A 384 3.40 -6.24 7.53
N PHE A 385 3.53 -4.99 7.07
CA PHE A 385 3.94 -4.66 5.71
C PHE A 385 5.32 -5.21 5.35
N ASP A 386 6.33 -5.02 6.20
CA ASP A 386 7.69 -5.52 5.92
C ASP A 386 7.75 -7.05 5.89
N THR A 387 6.94 -7.71 6.73
CA THR A 387 6.78 -9.17 6.75
C THR A 387 6.16 -9.67 5.44
N GLU A 388 5.03 -9.11 5.01
CA GLU A 388 4.39 -9.47 3.73
C GLU A 388 5.30 -9.15 2.53
N PHE A 389 6.04 -8.05 2.60
CA PHE A 389 6.96 -7.59 1.55
C PHE A 389 8.17 -8.54 1.37
N ILE A 390 8.70 -9.13 2.44
CA ILE A 390 9.75 -10.16 2.35
C ILE A 390 9.18 -11.52 1.99
N VAL A 391 8.09 -11.96 2.63
CA VAL A 391 7.48 -13.27 2.36
C VAL A 391 7.00 -13.37 0.90
N GLY A 392 6.51 -12.26 0.32
CA GLY A 392 6.13 -12.20 -1.09
C GLY A 392 7.29 -12.22 -2.10
N CYS A 393 8.52 -11.87 -1.69
CA CYS A 393 9.76 -12.11 -2.47
C CYS A 393 11.00 -11.94 -1.56
N PRO A 394 11.70 -13.03 -1.17
CA PRO A 394 12.84 -12.98 -0.24
C PRO A 394 13.98 -12.04 -0.64
N LEU A 395 14.20 -11.80 -1.94
CA LEU A 395 15.20 -10.86 -2.45
C LEU A 395 14.99 -9.41 -1.93
N ASN A 396 13.81 -9.08 -1.40
CA ASN A 396 13.57 -7.80 -0.75
C ASN A 396 14.40 -7.56 0.53
N ILE A 397 15.02 -8.60 1.11
CA ILE A 397 15.95 -8.47 2.24
C ILE A 397 17.15 -7.54 1.93
N PHE A 398 17.56 -7.40 0.67
CA PHE A 398 18.62 -6.47 0.24
C PHE A 398 18.30 -4.99 0.50
N ARG A 399 17.05 -4.66 0.87
CA ARG A 399 16.64 -3.31 1.29
C ARG A 399 16.72 -3.07 2.81
N LEU A 400 16.94 -4.12 3.60
CA LEU A 400 16.79 -4.12 5.05
C LEU A 400 18.12 -4.48 5.73
N ASN A 401 18.97 -3.45 5.87
CA ASN A 401 20.35 -3.55 6.35
C ASN A 401 20.49 -4.26 7.72
N ASN A 402 19.49 -4.16 8.58
CA ASN A 402 19.40 -4.87 9.87
C ASN A 402 19.22 -6.39 9.70
N LEU A 403 18.32 -6.81 8.80
CA LEU A 403 18.06 -8.22 8.55
C LEU A 403 19.20 -8.89 7.80
N ILE A 404 19.74 -8.24 6.76
CA ILE A 404 20.83 -8.84 5.98
C ILE A 404 22.12 -8.97 6.81
N GLY A 405 22.41 -8.00 7.69
CA GLY A 405 23.49 -8.13 8.68
C GLY A 405 23.22 -9.27 9.69
N SER A 406 21.97 -9.47 10.10
CA SER A 406 21.58 -10.58 10.97
C SER A 406 21.74 -11.94 10.28
N PHE A 407 21.29 -12.06 9.02
CA PHE A 407 21.46 -13.25 8.18
C PHE A 407 22.94 -13.59 7.96
N MET A 408 23.76 -12.60 7.57
CA MET A 408 25.21 -12.75 7.47
C MET A 408 25.88 -13.16 8.80
N SER A 409 25.35 -12.73 9.95
CA SER A 409 25.89 -13.12 11.27
C SER A 409 25.55 -14.56 11.69
N CYS A 410 24.61 -15.21 10.99
CA CYS A 410 24.25 -16.61 11.20
C CYS A 410 25.08 -17.57 10.33
N ILE A 411 25.81 -17.06 9.34
CA ILE A 411 26.67 -17.86 8.47
C ILE A 411 28.05 -18.01 9.11
N ASP A 412 28.66 -19.18 8.97
CA ASP A 412 30.02 -19.50 9.42
C ASP A 412 30.78 -20.27 8.32
N HIS A 413 32.01 -20.67 8.63
CA HIS A 413 32.95 -21.31 7.70
C HIS A 413 32.45 -22.68 7.18
N PRO A 414 32.91 -23.11 5.99
CA PRO A 414 32.57 -24.41 5.42
C PRO A 414 33.46 -25.54 5.99
N ILE A 415 32.92 -26.75 6.09
CA ILE A 415 33.62 -27.99 6.45
C ILE A 415 33.18 -29.14 5.53
N SER A 416 33.86 -30.29 5.52
CA SER A 416 33.43 -31.41 4.67
C SER A 416 32.24 -32.18 5.26
N LEU A 417 31.33 -32.60 4.38
CA LEU A 417 30.18 -33.45 4.71
C LEU A 417 30.64 -34.76 5.35
N LYS A 418 31.73 -35.34 4.83
CA LYS A 418 32.45 -36.49 5.40
C LYS A 418 32.77 -36.28 6.88
N SER A 419 33.38 -35.14 7.25
CA SER A 419 33.70 -34.83 8.65
C SER A 419 32.47 -34.70 9.56
N MET A 420 31.34 -34.22 9.04
CA MET A 420 30.07 -34.18 9.81
C MET A 420 29.52 -35.59 10.04
N ILE A 421 29.45 -36.39 8.98
CA ILE A 421 28.94 -37.77 9.02
C ILE A 421 29.81 -38.67 9.90
N GLU A 422 31.14 -38.52 9.87
CA GLU A 422 32.08 -39.26 10.73
C GLU A 422 31.90 -38.89 12.21
N ALA A 423 31.79 -37.59 12.54
CA ALA A 423 31.55 -37.13 13.90
C ALA A 423 30.24 -37.65 14.48
N GLU A 424 29.17 -37.68 13.67
CA GLU A 424 27.87 -38.24 14.03
C GLU A 424 27.90 -39.76 14.21
N LYS A 425 28.55 -40.50 13.29
CA LYS A 425 28.77 -41.96 13.42
C LYS A 425 29.60 -42.32 14.66
N CYS A 426 30.47 -41.42 15.13
CA CYS A 426 31.21 -41.57 16.39
C CYS A 426 30.40 -41.15 17.64
N GLY A 427 29.10 -40.87 17.52
CA GLY A 427 28.24 -40.44 18.62
C GLY A 427 28.56 -39.03 19.15
N CYS A 428 29.36 -38.25 18.40
CA CYS A 428 29.88 -36.94 18.80
C CYS A 428 29.53 -35.85 17.76
N PRO A 429 28.23 -35.67 17.40
CA PRO A 429 27.82 -34.77 16.32
C PRO A 429 28.28 -33.32 16.56
N ILE A 430 28.63 -32.63 15.48
CA ILE A 430 29.18 -31.26 15.52
C ILE A 430 28.08 -30.26 15.91
N THR A 431 27.84 -30.09 17.20
CA THR A 431 26.84 -29.15 17.75
C THR A 431 27.36 -27.72 17.90
N LYS A 432 28.68 -27.51 17.79
CA LYS A 432 29.34 -26.20 17.87
C LYS A 432 30.38 -26.08 16.76
N SER A 433 30.47 -24.89 16.16
CA SER A 433 31.43 -24.57 15.12
C SER A 433 32.85 -24.86 15.61
N PRO A 434 33.63 -25.74 14.94
CA PRO A 434 35.01 -26.03 15.34
C PRO A 434 35.92 -24.79 15.27
N LEU A 435 35.57 -23.82 14.43
CA LEU A 435 36.33 -22.60 14.19
C LEU A 435 35.88 -21.45 15.11
N THR A 436 34.58 -21.17 15.25
CA THR A 436 34.08 -20.03 16.06
C THR A 436 33.59 -20.41 17.46
N ARG A 437 33.50 -21.71 17.78
CA ARG A 437 32.99 -22.29 19.05
C ARG A 437 31.56 -21.91 19.44
N LYS A 438 30.84 -21.20 18.57
CA LYS A 438 29.41 -20.88 18.69
C LYS A 438 28.55 -22.12 18.43
N GLN A 439 27.35 -22.15 19.02
CA GLN A 439 26.35 -23.18 18.75
C GLN A 439 25.88 -23.14 17.29
N ILE A 440 25.77 -24.29 16.63
CA ILE A 440 25.18 -24.40 15.29
C ILE A 440 23.72 -24.89 15.38
N VAL A 441 22.97 -24.62 14.31
CA VAL A 441 21.62 -25.14 14.02
C VAL A 441 21.68 -26.33 13.07
N GLY A 442 22.63 -26.30 12.13
CA GLY A 442 22.80 -27.31 11.10
C GLY A 442 23.82 -26.87 10.06
N GLY A 443 23.81 -27.53 8.91
CA GLY A 443 24.66 -27.21 7.76
C GLY A 443 23.85 -27.01 6.49
N ILE A 444 24.42 -26.26 5.54
CA ILE A 444 23.92 -26.15 4.16
C ILE A 444 24.91 -26.92 3.28
N PRO A 445 24.63 -28.18 2.91
CA PRO A 445 25.46 -28.93 1.99
C PRO A 445 25.28 -28.41 0.55
N LEU A 446 26.35 -28.39 -0.23
CA LEU A 446 26.42 -27.64 -1.48
C LEU A 446 26.39 -28.48 -2.77
N GLY A 447 26.13 -29.80 -2.69
CA GLY A 447 25.99 -30.64 -3.88
C GLY A 447 24.69 -30.38 -4.66
N SER A 448 24.69 -30.73 -5.94
CA SER A 448 23.55 -30.55 -6.86
C SER A 448 22.58 -31.74 -6.83
N SER A 449 21.91 -31.98 -5.70
CA SER A 449 20.86 -33.00 -5.55
C SER A 449 19.70 -32.51 -4.68
N GLU A 450 18.54 -33.15 -4.79
CA GLU A 450 17.30 -32.78 -4.09
C GLU A 450 17.42 -32.93 -2.56
N GLU A 451 18.22 -33.88 -2.08
CA GLU A 451 18.46 -34.10 -0.65
C GLU A 451 19.32 -32.98 -0.06
N HIS A 452 20.37 -32.58 -0.78
CA HIS A 452 21.21 -31.43 -0.41
C HIS A 452 20.42 -30.12 -0.45
N VAL A 453 19.61 -29.93 -1.50
CA VAL A 453 18.66 -28.82 -1.63
C VAL A 453 17.68 -28.79 -0.44
N SER A 454 17.14 -29.94 -0.05
CA SER A 454 16.18 -30.07 1.07
C SER A 454 16.81 -29.77 2.42
N ALA A 455 18.01 -30.31 2.70
CA ALA A 455 18.77 -30.00 3.91
C ALA A 455 19.16 -28.51 3.99
N ALA A 456 19.57 -27.91 2.87
CA ALA A 456 19.82 -26.48 2.76
C ALA A 456 18.55 -25.65 3.05
N ASN A 457 17.40 -26.03 2.49
CA ASN A 457 16.11 -25.38 2.72
C ASN A 457 15.69 -25.46 4.21
N TRP A 458 15.86 -26.62 4.84
CA TRP A 458 15.58 -26.83 6.26
C TRP A 458 16.43 -25.89 7.13
N THR A 459 17.75 -25.88 6.93
CA THR A 459 18.69 -25.06 7.71
C THR A 459 18.41 -23.56 7.55
N LEU A 460 18.04 -23.10 6.34
CA LEU A 460 17.61 -21.72 6.10
C LEU A 460 16.30 -21.39 6.85
N CYS A 461 15.28 -22.27 6.78
CA CYS A 461 14.02 -22.08 7.52
C CYS A 461 14.24 -21.98 9.03
N GLN A 462 15.15 -22.76 9.61
CA GLN A 462 15.45 -22.69 11.04
C GLN A 462 15.97 -21.31 11.47
N ILE A 463 16.92 -20.71 10.75
CA ILE A 463 17.44 -19.38 11.11
C ILE A 463 16.49 -18.23 10.75
N LEU A 464 15.71 -18.37 9.69
CA LEU A 464 14.79 -17.32 9.22
C LEU A 464 13.57 -17.19 10.12
N SER A 465 12.92 -18.30 10.46
CA SER A 465 11.58 -18.32 11.06
C SER A 465 11.43 -19.24 12.27
N GLY A 466 12.45 -20.07 12.58
CA GLY A 466 12.33 -21.14 13.57
C GLY A 466 11.70 -22.42 12.99
N GLY A 467 11.95 -22.71 11.71
CA GLY A 467 11.55 -23.97 11.07
C GLY A 467 10.25 -23.90 10.25
N LYS A 468 9.65 -22.70 10.13
CA LYS A 468 8.46 -22.44 9.32
C LYS A 468 8.85 -22.06 7.88
N ILE A 469 8.22 -22.65 6.87
CA ILE A 469 8.47 -22.23 5.48
C ILE A 469 7.78 -20.88 5.25
N LEU A 470 8.57 -19.80 5.13
CA LEU A 470 8.10 -18.43 4.95
C LEU A 470 8.80 -17.77 3.76
N GLY A 471 8.05 -17.59 2.66
CA GLY A 471 8.59 -17.17 1.38
C GLY A 471 9.22 -18.35 0.61
N ASP A 472 9.75 -18.04 -0.57
CA ASP A 472 10.31 -19.05 -1.47
C ASP A 472 11.74 -19.49 -1.06
N ASN A 473 11.98 -20.79 -0.94
CA ASN A 473 13.24 -21.34 -0.43
C ASN A 473 14.42 -21.15 -1.40
N ASP A 474 14.17 -21.16 -2.71
CA ASP A 474 15.23 -20.97 -3.72
C ASP A 474 15.62 -19.50 -3.83
N MET A 475 14.68 -18.58 -3.63
CA MET A 475 14.96 -17.16 -3.45
C MET A 475 15.72 -16.88 -2.14
N TRP A 476 15.50 -17.65 -1.07
CA TRP A 476 16.35 -17.59 0.13
C TRP A 476 17.76 -18.12 -0.13
N PHE A 477 17.92 -19.20 -0.90
CA PHE A 477 19.23 -19.68 -1.32
C PHE A 477 19.93 -18.70 -2.28
N ALA A 478 19.18 -18.02 -3.15
CA ALA A 478 19.69 -16.95 -4.01
C ALA A 478 20.26 -15.76 -3.20
N VAL A 479 19.65 -15.39 -2.06
CA VAL A 479 20.22 -14.37 -1.15
C VAL A 479 21.61 -14.79 -0.65
N LEU A 480 21.78 -16.05 -0.25
CA LEU A 480 23.07 -16.61 0.16
C LEU A 480 24.09 -16.57 -0.99
N TRP A 481 23.73 -17.09 -2.17
CA TRP A 481 24.63 -17.07 -3.34
C TRP A 481 25.06 -15.66 -3.73
N ILE A 482 24.12 -14.71 -3.81
CA ILE A 482 24.42 -13.30 -4.16
C ILE A 482 25.31 -12.63 -3.11
N LEU A 483 25.13 -12.93 -1.82
CA LEU A 483 26.00 -12.41 -0.76
C LEU A 483 27.45 -12.89 -0.90
N VAL A 484 27.67 -14.17 -1.24
CA VAL A 484 29.01 -14.69 -1.53
C VAL A 484 29.56 -14.08 -2.83
N LYS A 485 28.75 -14.04 -3.90
CA LYS A 485 29.17 -13.51 -5.21
C LYS A 485 29.56 -12.03 -5.18
N LEU A 486 28.91 -11.23 -4.33
CA LEU A 486 29.24 -9.82 -4.08
C LEU A 486 30.35 -9.62 -3.02
N GLY A 487 31.09 -10.69 -2.66
CA GLY A 487 32.22 -10.65 -1.75
C GLY A 487 31.89 -10.24 -0.32
N LYS A 488 30.62 -10.35 0.10
CA LYS A 488 30.17 -9.94 1.44
C LYS A 488 30.57 -10.95 2.52
N ILE A 489 30.74 -12.21 2.14
CA ILE A 489 31.11 -13.31 3.04
C ILE A 489 32.43 -13.93 2.54
N LYS A 490 33.55 -13.28 2.87
CA LYS A 490 34.88 -13.57 2.27
C LYS A 490 35.40 -14.99 2.53
N TYR A 491 35.04 -15.61 3.65
CA TYR A 491 35.47 -16.99 3.98
C TYR A 491 34.65 -18.08 3.25
N LEU A 492 33.72 -17.69 2.35
CA LEU A 492 33.01 -18.59 1.44
C LEU A 492 33.48 -18.48 -0.01
N THR A 493 34.50 -17.66 -0.31
CA THR A 493 34.99 -17.50 -1.69
C THR A 493 35.50 -18.81 -2.28
N ASP A 494 36.20 -19.63 -1.49
CA ASP A 494 36.75 -20.92 -1.95
C ASP A 494 35.68 -21.99 -2.24
N VAL A 495 34.44 -21.78 -1.73
CA VAL A 495 33.28 -22.67 -1.99
C VAL A 495 32.21 -22.03 -2.88
N GLU A 496 32.44 -20.83 -3.43
CA GLU A 496 31.50 -20.19 -4.38
C GLU A 496 31.15 -21.06 -5.60
N PRO A 497 32.06 -21.87 -6.18
CA PRO A 497 31.71 -22.79 -7.28
C PRO A 497 30.58 -23.74 -6.92
N PHE A 498 30.62 -24.38 -5.75
CA PHE A 498 29.61 -25.34 -5.30
C PHE A 498 28.28 -24.64 -4.99
N ILE A 499 28.31 -23.46 -4.34
CA ILE A 499 27.10 -22.65 -4.11
C ILE A 499 26.46 -22.27 -5.46
N ARG A 500 27.28 -21.92 -6.46
CA ARG A 500 26.82 -21.62 -7.82
C ARG A 500 26.26 -22.87 -8.52
N GLU A 501 26.88 -24.04 -8.37
CA GLU A 501 26.41 -25.30 -8.97
C GLU A 501 25.06 -25.74 -8.38
N GLN A 502 24.85 -25.64 -7.06
CA GLN A 502 23.52 -25.86 -6.48
C GLN A 502 22.50 -24.77 -6.87
N MET A 503 22.93 -23.50 -7.01
CA MET A 503 22.04 -22.43 -7.50
C MET A 503 21.59 -22.70 -8.94
N ILE A 504 22.50 -23.13 -9.82
CA ILE A 504 22.18 -23.53 -11.20
C ILE A 504 21.24 -24.74 -11.22
N PHE A 505 21.48 -25.75 -10.37
CA PHE A 505 20.58 -26.91 -10.24
C PHE A 505 19.15 -26.47 -9.89
N ARG A 506 18.97 -25.65 -8.84
CA ARG A 506 17.66 -25.09 -8.46
C ARG A 506 17.04 -24.30 -9.61
N LEU A 507 17.83 -23.42 -10.25
CA LEU A 507 17.39 -22.57 -11.36
C LEU A 507 16.87 -23.34 -12.58
N GLN A 508 17.41 -24.53 -12.84
CA GLN A 508 17.05 -25.37 -13.99
C GLN A 508 15.92 -26.38 -13.68
N ASN A 509 15.85 -26.91 -12.45
CA ASN A 509 14.95 -28.02 -12.11
C ASN A 509 13.71 -27.61 -11.30
N HIS A 510 13.76 -26.51 -10.53
CA HIS A 510 12.63 -26.08 -9.70
C HIS A 510 11.63 -25.20 -10.47
N PHE A 511 10.35 -25.35 -10.14
CA PHE A 511 9.24 -24.66 -10.81
C PHE A 511 8.48 -23.70 -9.89
N ILE A 512 8.51 -22.41 -10.24
CA ILE A 512 7.85 -21.30 -9.54
C ILE A 512 6.82 -20.63 -10.47
N LYS A 513 5.94 -19.79 -9.93
CA LYS A 513 5.03 -18.95 -10.74
C LYS A 513 5.82 -17.96 -11.60
N ALA A 514 5.43 -17.80 -12.86
CA ALA A 514 6.06 -16.89 -13.83
C ALA A 514 6.16 -15.43 -13.31
N SER A 515 5.21 -14.97 -12.50
CA SER A 515 5.20 -13.66 -11.84
C SER A 515 6.17 -13.52 -10.65
N LEU A 516 6.86 -14.59 -10.22
CA LEU A 516 7.62 -14.71 -8.96
C LEU A 516 6.83 -14.25 -7.72
N THR A 517 5.50 -14.36 -7.74
CA THR A 517 4.60 -13.88 -6.67
C THR A 517 3.35 -14.73 -6.57
N GLU A 518 2.72 -14.73 -5.40
CA GLU A 518 1.39 -15.35 -5.23
C GLU A 518 0.23 -14.57 -5.86
N LEU A 519 0.47 -13.31 -6.26
CA LEU A 519 -0.52 -12.40 -6.84
C LEU A 519 -1.19 -12.96 -8.09
N SER A 520 -2.46 -13.28 -7.94
CA SER A 520 -3.32 -13.89 -8.95
C SER A 520 -3.77 -12.97 -10.09
N THR A 521 -3.48 -11.66 -9.96
CA THR A 521 -3.64 -10.65 -11.01
C THR A 521 -2.46 -10.60 -11.98
N LEU A 522 -1.42 -11.40 -11.73
CA LEU A 522 -0.22 -11.58 -12.55
C LEU A 522 -0.17 -13.03 -13.11
N PRO A 523 0.71 -13.34 -14.09
CA PRO A 523 0.82 -14.70 -14.64
C PRO A 523 1.27 -15.75 -13.61
N CYS A 524 0.33 -16.60 -13.16
CA CYS A 524 0.58 -17.67 -12.18
C CYS A 524 0.99 -19.02 -12.77
N ARG A 525 1.17 -19.15 -14.09
CA ARG A 525 1.62 -20.41 -14.71
C ARG A 525 3.01 -20.77 -14.19
N LYS A 526 3.26 -22.06 -13.92
CA LYS A 526 4.56 -22.52 -13.42
C LYS A 526 5.57 -22.54 -14.57
N LEU A 527 6.77 -22.04 -14.31
CA LEU A 527 7.94 -22.06 -15.19
C LEU A 527 9.16 -22.49 -14.39
N PRO A 528 10.21 -23.05 -15.02
CA PRO A 528 11.51 -23.22 -14.39
C PRO A 528 12.01 -21.89 -13.81
N LEU A 529 12.66 -21.93 -12.64
CA LEU A 529 13.03 -20.73 -11.87
C LEU A 529 13.87 -19.73 -12.66
N ALA A 530 14.81 -20.19 -13.51
CA ALA A 530 15.55 -19.33 -14.45
C ALA A 530 14.63 -18.66 -15.48
N THR A 531 13.72 -19.42 -16.08
CA THR A 531 12.74 -18.95 -17.06
C THR A 531 11.79 -17.92 -16.44
N ALA A 532 11.36 -18.10 -15.19
CA ALA A 532 10.56 -17.13 -14.45
C ALA A 532 11.33 -15.83 -14.15
N CYS A 533 12.61 -15.92 -13.76
CA CYS A 533 13.47 -14.74 -13.57
C CYS A 533 13.63 -13.95 -14.89
N TRP A 534 13.87 -14.65 -16.00
CA TRP A 534 13.98 -14.05 -17.34
C TRP A 534 12.64 -13.41 -17.78
N PHE A 535 11.51 -14.07 -17.52
CA PHE A 535 10.17 -13.60 -17.86
C PHE A 535 9.81 -12.31 -17.12
N CYS A 536 10.12 -12.24 -15.81
CA CYS A 536 9.95 -11.03 -15.01
C CYS A 536 10.79 -9.85 -15.52
N LEU A 537 12.02 -10.10 -16.00
CA LEU A 537 12.87 -9.06 -16.57
C LEU A 537 12.41 -8.61 -17.96
N SER A 538 11.95 -9.55 -18.77
CA SER A 538 11.61 -9.34 -20.18
C SER A 538 10.20 -8.76 -20.39
N SER A 539 9.42 -8.54 -19.33
CA SER A 539 8.03 -8.11 -19.45
C SER A 539 7.77 -6.82 -20.25
N PRO A 540 8.66 -5.82 -20.33
CA PRO A 540 8.45 -4.66 -21.22
C PRO A 540 8.65 -4.95 -22.71
N PHE A 541 9.29 -6.06 -23.07
CA PHE A 541 9.73 -6.39 -24.43
C PHE A 541 8.76 -7.34 -25.15
N PHE A 542 7.75 -7.85 -24.44
CA PHE A 542 6.71 -8.69 -25.03
C PHE A 542 5.82 -7.90 -26.00
N SER A 543 5.35 -8.58 -27.06
CA SER A 543 4.45 -8.02 -28.05
C SER A 543 3.17 -8.87 -28.17
N PRO A 544 1.97 -8.32 -27.91
CA PRO A 544 1.71 -6.97 -27.39
C PRO A 544 2.28 -6.77 -25.97
N ALA A 545 2.61 -5.53 -25.62
CA ALA A 545 3.14 -5.19 -24.30
C ALA A 545 2.07 -5.39 -23.20
N PRO A 546 2.44 -5.92 -22.02
CA PRO A 546 1.48 -6.19 -20.96
C PRO A 546 0.90 -4.89 -20.37
N PRO A 547 -0.34 -4.91 -19.86
CA PRO A 547 -0.94 -3.79 -19.13
C PRO A 547 -0.01 -3.24 -18.03
N LYS A 548 0.01 -1.92 -17.83
CA LYS A 548 0.97 -1.23 -16.94
C LYS A 548 1.02 -1.80 -15.51
N LYS A 549 -0.11 -2.30 -14.98
CA LYS A 549 -0.23 -2.93 -13.65
C LYS A 549 0.25 -4.39 -13.60
N GLN A 550 0.52 -5.00 -14.75
CA GLN A 550 1.05 -6.35 -14.91
C GLN A 550 2.52 -6.37 -15.40
N ASN A 551 3.16 -5.21 -15.61
CA ASN A 551 4.56 -5.12 -16.00
C ASN A 551 5.48 -5.56 -14.84
N LEU A 552 5.93 -6.81 -14.88
CA LEU A 552 6.69 -7.49 -13.83
C LEU A 552 8.05 -6.84 -13.53
N LEU A 553 8.73 -6.27 -14.52
CA LEU A 553 9.97 -5.50 -14.31
C LEU A 553 9.76 -4.32 -13.36
N ARG A 554 8.58 -3.66 -13.42
CA ARG A 554 8.23 -2.57 -12.49
C ARG A 554 7.92 -3.07 -11.09
N TYR A 555 7.35 -4.27 -10.97
CA TYR A 555 7.07 -4.89 -9.67
C TYR A 555 8.38 -5.31 -8.98
N HIS A 556 9.27 -6.00 -9.71
CA HIS A 556 10.54 -6.54 -9.20
C HIS A 556 11.72 -5.55 -9.26
N LEU A 557 11.47 -4.30 -9.65
CA LEU A 557 12.48 -3.25 -9.91
C LEU A 557 13.56 -3.11 -8.83
N ALA A 558 13.16 -3.27 -7.56
CA ALA A 558 14.00 -3.12 -6.39
C ALA A 558 15.10 -4.18 -6.29
N HIS A 559 14.84 -5.39 -6.81
CA HIS A 559 15.77 -6.53 -6.79
C HIS A 559 16.03 -7.10 -8.19
N ALA A 560 15.62 -6.42 -9.26
CA ALA A 560 15.86 -6.86 -10.64
C ALA A 560 17.35 -7.08 -10.98
N GLN A 561 18.30 -6.47 -10.26
CA GLN A 561 19.73 -6.78 -10.41
C GLN A 561 20.06 -8.21 -9.94
N ALA A 562 19.42 -8.69 -8.88
CA ALA A 562 19.53 -10.07 -8.42
C ALA A 562 18.93 -11.04 -9.45
N LEU A 563 17.78 -10.71 -10.05
CA LEU A 563 17.20 -11.49 -11.14
C LEU A 563 18.14 -11.56 -12.35
N VAL A 564 18.78 -10.44 -12.73
CA VAL A 564 19.79 -10.42 -13.81
C VAL A 564 20.94 -11.38 -13.49
N MET A 565 21.47 -11.35 -12.27
CA MET A 565 22.55 -12.27 -11.84
C MET A 565 22.12 -13.75 -11.87
N LEU A 566 20.87 -14.06 -11.51
CA LEU A 566 20.32 -15.42 -11.55
C LEU A 566 20.12 -15.95 -12.97
N VAL A 567 19.71 -15.09 -13.91
CA VAL A 567 19.56 -15.46 -15.33
C VAL A 567 20.93 -15.62 -16.01
N ASP A 568 21.88 -14.74 -15.69
CA ASP A 568 23.25 -14.73 -16.23
C ASP A 568 24.02 -16.03 -15.92
N ILE A 569 23.93 -16.58 -14.69
CA ILE A 569 24.64 -17.83 -14.35
C ILE A 569 24.12 -19.08 -15.07
N VAL A 570 22.93 -19.03 -15.66
CA VAL A 570 22.34 -20.09 -16.51
C VAL A 570 22.66 -19.86 -17.99
N GLY A 571 23.15 -18.66 -18.36
CA GLY A 571 23.58 -18.31 -19.71
C GLY A 571 22.47 -17.81 -20.64
N TYR A 572 21.25 -17.59 -20.16
CA TYR A 572 20.13 -17.12 -21.00
C TYR A 572 20.33 -15.64 -21.41
N LYS A 573 20.25 -15.36 -22.72
CA LYS A 573 20.32 -13.99 -23.24
C LYS A 573 19.14 -13.13 -22.77
N LEU A 574 19.46 -11.95 -22.23
CA LEU A 574 18.50 -10.93 -21.83
C LEU A 574 18.20 -9.95 -22.98
N PRO A 575 17.01 -9.32 -23.03
CA PRO A 575 16.68 -8.38 -24.10
C PRO A 575 17.61 -7.17 -24.19
N ILE A 576 17.94 -6.79 -25.44
CA ILE A 576 18.72 -5.59 -25.75
C ILE A 576 17.96 -4.36 -25.22
N GLY A 577 18.65 -3.50 -24.47
CA GLY A 577 18.05 -2.32 -23.82
C GLY A 577 17.48 -2.55 -22.42
N LEU A 578 17.55 -3.76 -21.85
CA LEU A 578 17.06 -4.04 -20.49
C LEU A 578 17.71 -3.14 -19.42
N GLN A 579 19.01 -2.87 -19.51
CA GLN A 579 19.69 -1.97 -18.56
C GLN A 579 19.20 -0.52 -18.70
N THR A 580 18.93 -0.06 -19.92
CA THR A 580 18.29 1.23 -20.18
C THR A 580 16.90 1.29 -19.55
N ALA A 581 16.04 0.30 -19.82
CA ALA A 581 14.69 0.21 -19.24
C ALA A 581 14.71 0.19 -17.69
N LEU A 582 15.67 -0.52 -17.08
CA LEU A 582 15.91 -0.54 -15.63
C LEU A 582 16.29 0.84 -15.09
N SER A 583 17.31 1.48 -15.68
CA SER A 583 17.78 2.81 -15.28
C SER A 583 16.69 3.86 -15.45
N ARG A 584 15.97 3.87 -16.57
CA ARG A 584 14.83 4.78 -16.83
C ARG A 584 13.73 4.61 -15.79
N THR A 585 13.35 3.37 -15.48
CA THR A 585 12.31 3.10 -14.47
C THR A 585 12.72 3.52 -13.06
N ARG A 586 13.96 3.20 -12.65
CA ARG A 586 14.51 3.64 -11.35
C ARG A 586 14.66 5.18 -11.28
N LEU A 587 15.01 5.83 -12.39
CA LEU A 587 15.13 7.29 -12.49
C LEU A 587 13.76 7.95 -12.34
N VAL A 588 12.74 7.53 -13.08
CA VAL A 588 11.36 8.06 -12.97
C VAL A 588 10.80 7.87 -11.56
N SER A 589 11.03 6.71 -10.92
CA SER A 589 10.68 6.50 -9.49
C SER A 589 11.38 7.48 -8.55
N THR A 590 12.62 7.87 -8.86
CA THR A 590 13.41 8.83 -8.05
C THR A 590 12.93 10.26 -8.29
N MET A 591 12.70 10.66 -9.55
CA MET A 591 12.12 11.95 -9.93
C MET A 591 10.73 12.16 -9.31
N LEU A 592 9.88 11.12 -9.30
CA LEU A 592 8.55 11.17 -8.68
C LEU A 592 8.62 11.49 -7.19
N ARG A 593 9.66 11.02 -6.48
CA ARG A 593 9.88 11.40 -5.08
C ARG A 593 10.31 12.86 -4.97
N MET A 594 11.35 13.28 -5.71
CA MET A 594 11.85 14.66 -5.66
C MET A 594 10.78 15.70 -6.04
N LYS A 595 9.98 15.42 -7.08
CA LYS A 595 8.88 16.29 -7.52
C LYS A 595 7.70 16.31 -6.54
N LYS A 596 7.54 15.29 -5.68
CA LYS A 596 6.57 15.30 -4.56
C LYS A 596 7.12 16.04 -3.34
N GLU A 597 8.43 16.02 -3.11
CA GLU A 597 9.10 16.76 -2.02
C GLU A 597 9.10 18.28 -2.29
N ASN A 598 9.47 18.72 -3.50
CA ASN A 598 9.34 20.13 -3.92
C ASN A 598 9.23 20.25 -5.46
N PRO A 599 8.01 20.44 -6.02
CA PRO A 599 7.79 20.50 -7.47
C PRO A 599 8.59 21.61 -8.16
N LYS A 600 8.61 22.83 -7.59
CA LYS A 600 9.29 23.98 -8.19
C LYS A 600 10.81 23.81 -8.20
N LYS A 601 11.38 23.29 -7.12
CA LYS A 601 12.81 23.01 -7.06
C LYS A 601 13.20 21.95 -8.08
N PHE A 602 12.46 20.85 -8.15
CA PHE A 602 12.69 19.81 -9.16
C PHE A 602 12.59 20.36 -10.59
N GLU A 603 11.59 21.20 -10.89
CA GLU A 603 11.45 21.82 -12.21
C GLU A 603 12.60 22.79 -12.54
N ASN A 604 13.08 23.58 -11.58
CA ASN A 604 14.27 24.43 -11.75
C ASN A 604 15.58 23.63 -11.91
N GLU A 605 15.76 22.54 -11.15
CA GLU A 605 16.92 21.64 -11.27
C GLU A 605 16.93 20.87 -12.59
N ILE A 606 15.77 20.45 -13.10
CA ILE A 606 15.68 19.87 -14.46
C ILE A 606 15.92 20.92 -15.53
N LEU A 607 15.46 22.16 -15.35
CA LEU A 607 15.74 23.27 -16.27
C LEU A 607 17.24 23.58 -16.38
N SER A 608 17.98 23.55 -15.27
CA SER A 608 19.41 23.88 -15.26
C SER A 608 20.31 22.87 -15.99
N LEU A 609 19.77 21.71 -16.38
CA LEU A 609 20.48 20.74 -17.22
C LEU A 609 20.56 21.16 -18.69
N TYR A 610 19.74 22.10 -19.16
CA TYR A 610 19.70 22.50 -20.59
C TYR A 610 19.50 24.00 -20.84
N GLN A 611 18.85 24.72 -19.92
CA GLN A 611 18.77 26.18 -19.90
C GLN A 611 19.88 26.74 -19.00
N LYS A 612 20.49 27.87 -19.37
CA LYS A 612 21.42 28.57 -18.48
C LYS A 612 20.73 28.93 -17.16
N THR A 613 21.44 28.89 -16.04
CA THR A 613 20.90 29.37 -14.75
C THR A 613 21.90 30.18 -13.94
N VAL A 614 21.43 30.80 -12.87
CA VAL A 614 22.25 31.22 -11.73
C VAL A 614 21.72 30.51 -10.48
N ASN A 615 22.63 29.91 -9.71
CA ASN A 615 22.34 29.35 -8.39
C ASN A 615 22.31 30.48 -7.35
N VAL A 616 21.23 30.59 -6.58
CA VAL A 616 21.05 31.57 -5.50
C VAL A 616 20.59 30.86 -4.22
N ASN A 617 21.03 31.34 -3.06
CA ASN A 617 20.74 30.73 -1.77
C ASN A 617 19.65 31.49 -1.00
N VAL A 618 18.48 30.88 -0.83
CA VAL A 618 17.37 31.46 -0.06
C VAL A 618 17.60 31.24 1.43
N GLN A 619 17.92 32.32 2.14
CA GLN A 619 18.14 32.29 3.60
C GLN A 619 16.82 32.08 4.38
N GLU A 620 16.92 31.57 5.61
CA GLU A 620 15.75 31.31 6.47
C GLU A 620 15.02 32.59 6.92
N ASP A 621 15.70 33.74 6.96
CA ASP A 621 15.08 35.05 7.22
C ASP A 621 14.45 35.69 5.96
N SER A 622 14.70 35.12 4.78
CA SER A 622 14.29 35.74 3.52
C SER A 622 12.79 35.59 3.24
N SER A 623 12.15 36.68 2.84
CA SER A 623 10.73 36.72 2.44
C SER A 623 10.43 35.92 1.17
N PHE A 624 11.45 35.42 0.47
CA PHE A 624 11.29 34.52 -0.68
C PHE A 624 11.12 33.05 -0.29
N LYS A 625 11.35 32.65 0.97
CA LYS A 625 11.35 31.23 1.39
C LYS A 625 10.05 30.47 1.10
N GLU A 626 8.90 31.11 1.25
CA GLU A 626 7.59 30.52 0.92
C GLU A 626 7.41 30.27 -0.59
N HIS A 627 8.10 31.05 -1.43
CA HIS A 627 7.92 31.03 -2.87
C HIS A 627 8.89 30.05 -3.56
N PHE A 628 10.07 29.84 -2.98
CA PHE A 628 11.20 29.10 -3.58
C PHE A 628 11.73 27.94 -2.71
N GLY A 629 11.37 27.86 -1.43
CA GLY A 629 12.03 26.99 -0.43
C GLY A 629 13.20 27.70 0.26
N ILE A 630 13.83 27.02 1.21
CA ILE A 630 15.08 27.44 1.87
C ILE A 630 16.26 26.70 1.21
N GLY A 631 17.42 27.36 1.09
CA GLY A 631 18.64 26.82 0.50
C GLY A 631 18.81 27.16 -0.98
N SER A 632 19.66 26.40 -1.68
CA SER A 632 19.99 26.62 -3.09
C SER A 632 18.81 26.39 -4.04
N THR A 633 18.62 27.33 -4.96
CA THR A 633 17.67 27.23 -6.07
C THR A 633 18.25 27.84 -7.34
N PHE A 634 17.92 27.28 -8.50
CA PHE A 634 18.43 27.71 -9.79
C PHE A 634 17.42 28.64 -10.49
N LEU A 635 17.85 29.84 -10.89
CA LEU A 635 17.01 30.80 -11.63
C LEU A 635 17.35 30.74 -13.13
N PRO A 636 16.38 30.49 -14.03
CA PRO A 636 16.64 30.37 -15.47
C PRO A 636 17.01 31.70 -16.12
N LEU A 637 18.09 31.66 -16.89
CA LEU A 637 18.63 32.74 -17.71
C LEU A 637 18.51 32.38 -19.20
N ASP A 638 18.58 33.37 -20.08
CA ASP A 638 18.71 33.13 -21.52
C ASP A 638 20.03 32.42 -21.87
N GLY A 639 20.00 31.68 -22.98
CA GLY A 639 21.12 30.88 -23.47
C GLY A 639 21.19 29.45 -22.91
N HIS A 640 22.19 28.72 -23.40
CA HIS A 640 22.48 27.32 -23.06
C HIS A 640 23.01 27.14 -21.65
N ALA A 641 22.67 26.01 -21.02
CA ALA A 641 23.38 25.55 -19.83
C ALA A 641 24.87 25.37 -20.15
N ASP A 642 25.73 26.03 -19.36
CA ASP A 642 27.17 25.79 -19.43
C ASP A 642 27.55 24.52 -18.66
N LEU A 643 28.69 23.92 -19.02
CA LEU A 643 29.16 22.66 -18.43
C LEU A 643 29.39 22.77 -16.92
N GLU A 644 29.65 23.98 -16.40
CA GLU A 644 29.78 24.22 -14.95
C GLU A 644 28.43 24.11 -14.25
N THR A 645 27.38 24.78 -14.75
CA THR A 645 26.00 24.65 -14.27
C THR A 645 25.53 23.19 -14.31
N VAL A 646 25.70 22.51 -15.44
CA VAL A 646 25.28 21.10 -15.62
C VAL A 646 25.95 20.19 -14.60
N ASN A 647 27.28 20.31 -14.41
CA ASN A 647 28.01 19.52 -13.42
C ASN A 647 27.61 19.88 -11.98
N GLN A 648 27.34 21.16 -11.68
CA GLN A 648 26.85 21.57 -10.36
C GLN A 648 25.50 20.92 -10.05
N THR A 649 24.54 20.91 -10.98
CA THR A 649 23.24 20.27 -10.79
C THR A 649 23.34 18.73 -10.75
N LEU A 650 24.15 18.11 -11.61
CA LEU A 650 24.39 16.66 -11.52
C LEU A 650 25.08 16.23 -10.22
N SER A 651 25.73 17.16 -9.50
CA SER A 651 26.26 16.93 -8.15
C SER A 651 25.18 16.93 -7.06
N THR A 652 24.09 17.72 -7.19
CA THR A 652 22.96 17.70 -6.24
C THR A 652 22.05 16.50 -6.47
N PHE A 653 21.94 16.03 -7.72
CA PHE A 653 21.15 14.84 -8.03
C PHE A 653 21.78 13.53 -7.49
N PRO A 654 20.93 12.57 -7.05
CA PRO A 654 21.36 11.20 -6.76
C PRO A 654 22.10 10.55 -7.94
N LYS A 655 23.05 9.65 -7.67
CA LYS A 655 23.95 9.06 -8.68
C LYS A 655 23.25 8.64 -9.98
N ILE A 656 22.05 8.06 -9.89
CA ILE A 656 21.29 7.55 -11.04
C ILE A 656 21.03 8.56 -12.16
N PHE A 657 21.01 9.86 -11.88
CA PHE A 657 20.91 10.91 -12.91
C PHE A 657 22.16 10.99 -13.81
N ARG A 658 23.24 10.27 -13.47
CA ARG A 658 24.51 10.17 -14.21
C ARG A 658 24.69 8.79 -14.87
N ASP A 659 23.72 7.88 -14.69
CA ASP A 659 23.70 6.55 -15.31
C ASP A 659 22.90 6.56 -16.66
N LEU A 660 22.45 7.74 -17.11
CA LEU A 660 21.67 8.01 -18.34
C LEU A 660 22.08 9.37 -18.95
N SER A 661 21.69 9.66 -20.19
CA SER A 661 22.02 10.93 -20.86
C SER A 661 21.20 12.12 -20.34
N ILE A 662 21.67 13.35 -20.59
CA ILE A 662 20.95 14.57 -20.15
C ILE A 662 19.65 14.73 -20.93
N GLU A 663 19.66 14.39 -22.21
CA GLU A 663 18.51 14.31 -23.11
C GLU A 663 17.44 13.37 -22.51
N GLU A 664 17.85 12.17 -22.07
CA GLU A 664 16.97 11.20 -21.40
C GLU A 664 16.41 11.73 -20.07
N VAL A 665 17.26 12.30 -19.21
CA VAL A 665 16.86 12.85 -17.91
C VAL A 665 15.80 13.96 -18.09
N VAL A 666 16.04 14.92 -18.97
CA VAL A 666 15.11 16.02 -19.25
C VAL A 666 13.85 15.52 -19.94
N TRP A 667 13.94 14.53 -20.83
CA TRP A 667 12.77 13.93 -21.49
C TRP A 667 11.88 13.15 -20.51
N LEU A 668 12.45 12.26 -19.70
CA LEU A 668 11.73 11.44 -18.73
C LEU A 668 11.03 12.28 -17.66
N SER A 669 11.61 13.42 -17.27
CA SER A 669 11.01 14.37 -16.30
C SER A 669 9.59 14.83 -16.68
N LYS A 670 9.27 14.88 -17.98
CA LYS A 670 7.99 15.33 -18.53
C LYS A 670 6.85 14.36 -18.25
N PHE A 671 7.19 13.07 -18.08
CA PHE A 671 6.25 11.99 -17.82
C PHE A 671 5.97 11.79 -16.32
N VAL A 672 6.68 12.51 -15.45
CA VAL A 672 6.57 12.40 -13.99
C VAL A 672 5.32 13.12 -13.48
N ASP A 673 4.29 12.34 -13.21
CA ASP A 673 2.98 12.79 -12.75
C ASP A 673 2.79 12.49 -11.25
N CYS A 674 2.73 13.55 -10.45
CA CYS A 674 2.57 13.45 -8.99
C CYS A 674 1.20 12.90 -8.56
N SER A 675 0.16 12.95 -9.40
CA SER A 675 -1.15 12.36 -9.09
C SER A 675 -1.14 10.83 -9.11
N LYS A 676 -0.20 10.23 -9.86
CA LYS A 676 -0.10 8.78 -10.03
C LYS A 676 0.85 8.13 -9.01
N SER A 677 0.68 6.81 -8.82
CA SER A 677 1.66 5.98 -8.10
C SER A 677 2.91 5.72 -8.97
N SER A 678 3.96 5.11 -8.42
CA SER A 678 5.20 4.84 -9.18
C SER A 678 5.04 3.74 -10.24
N SER A 679 4.11 2.79 -10.05
CA SER A 679 3.83 1.72 -11.02
C SER A 679 2.93 2.19 -12.17
N GLU A 680 2.14 3.24 -11.94
CA GLU A 680 1.20 3.83 -12.91
C GLU A 680 1.80 4.96 -13.76
N GLN A 681 3.04 5.38 -13.51
CA GLN A 681 3.74 6.36 -14.36
C GLN A 681 3.80 5.86 -15.81
N ASP A 682 3.49 6.74 -16.76
CA ASP A 682 3.42 6.38 -18.18
C ASP A 682 4.56 7.05 -18.91
N PHE A 683 5.59 6.29 -19.29
CA PHE A 683 6.82 6.83 -19.84
C PHE A 683 7.46 5.83 -20.82
N PRO A 684 8.16 6.34 -21.85
CA PRO A 684 8.89 5.54 -22.83
C PRO A 684 9.95 4.67 -22.15
N LEU A 685 9.97 3.39 -22.50
CA LEU A 685 10.96 2.44 -21.96
C LEU A 685 12.06 2.14 -22.97
N LEU A 686 11.73 2.05 -24.25
CA LEU A 686 12.63 1.55 -25.30
C LEU A 686 12.92 2.59 -26.39
N GLU A 687 12.08 3.61 -26.52
CA GLU A 687 12.21 4.67 -27.51
C GLU A 687 13.43 5.57 -27.22
N ASP A 688 13.98 6.22 -28.24
CA ASP A 688 15.11 7.15 -28.07
C ASP A 688 14.67 8.54 -27.60
N PRO A 689 15.50 9.26 -26.82
CA PRO A 689 15.19 10.63 -26.40
C PRO A 689 15.25 11.61 -27.58
N PRO A 690 14.33 12.60 -27.66
CA PRO A 690 14.44 13.70 -28.61
C PRO A 690 15.57 14.67 -28.19
N SER A 691 16.22 15.31 -29.17
CA SER A 691 17.23 16.35 -28.89
C SER A 691 16.65 17.49 -28.03
N LEU A 692 17.44 17.92 -27.04
CA LEU A 692 17.20 19.09 -26.18
C LEU A 692 17.01 20.39 -26.97
N ASP A 693 17.50 20.46 -28.22
CA ASP A 693 17.40 21.63 -29.09
C ASP A 693 15.97 22.15 -29.28
N THR A 694 15.00 21.24 -29.20
CA THR A 694 13.56 21.50 -29.33
C THR A 694 12.92 22.15 -28.09
N LEU A 695 13.63 22.21 -26.95
CA LEU A 695 13.07 22.57 -25.64
C LEU A 695 13.47 23.98 -25.15
N ARG A 696 14.32 24.66 -25.93
CA ARG A 696 14.89 25.98 -25.63
C ARG A 696 13.79 27.03 -25.51
N LYS A 697 13.90 27.93 -24.53
CA LYS A 697 13.11 29.17 -24.47
C LYS A 697 13.95 30.29 -25.09
N GLY A 698 13.36 31.00 -26.05
CA GLY A 698 14.10 31.76 -27.06
C GLY A 698 14.78 33.03 -26.57
N ASP A 699 15.67 33.53 -27.44
CA ASP A 699 16.64 34.63 -27.31
C ASP A 699 15.99 36.01 -27.05
N SER A 700 15.27 36.12 -25.94
CA SER A 700 14.40 37.24 -25.59
C SER A 700 15.17 38.46 -25.09
N TRP A 701 16.35 38.24 -24.50
CA TRP A 701 17.17 39.28 -23.85
C TRP A 701 18.40 39.71 -24.66
N THR A 702 18.65 39.17 -25.85
CA THR A 702 19.91 39.35 -26.62
C THR A 702 20.35 40.80 -26.80
N ILE A 703 19.43 41.70 -27.15
CA ILE A 703 19.75 43.14 -27.35
C ILE A 703 20.26 43.78 -26.06
N LEU A 704 19.72 43.34 -24.91
CA LEU A 704 20.04 43.84 -23.58
C LEU A 704 21.33 43.19 -23.04
N ASP A 705 21.53 41.89 -23.28
CA ASP A 705 22.75 41.17 -22.93
C ASP A 705 23.98 41.64 -23.73
N GLN A 706 23.82 42.00 -25.01
CA GLN A 706 24.89 42.61 -25.82
C GLN A 706 25.33 43.99 -25.27
N GLN A 707 24.47 44.66 -24.51
CA GLN A 707 24.65 46.06 -24.10
C GLN A 707 24.74 46.22 -22.57
N TYR A 708 24.86 45.12 -21.83
CA TYR A 708 24.74 45.06 -20.37
C TYR A 708 25.69 46.01 -19.60
N GLN A 709 26.88 46.28 -20.15
CA GLN A 709 27.87 47.19 -19.55
C GLN A 709 27.35 48.63 -19.42
N LYS A 710 26.42 49.05 -20.29
CA LYS A 710 25.79 50.39 -20.22
C LYS A 710 25.06 50.62 -18.89
N PHE A 711 24.66 49.56 -18.17
CA PHE A 711 24.04 49.68 -16.85
C PHE A 711 24.99 50.18 -15.73
N GLU A 712 26.31 50.16 -15.93
CA GLU A 712 27.27 50.74 -14.98
C GLU A 712 27.19 52.28 -14.93
N HIS A 713 26.95 52.93 -16.07
CA HIS A 713 26.96 54.39 -16.17
C HIS A 713 25.63 55.04 -15.71
N ILE A 714 24.60 54.25 -15.41
CA ILE A 714 23.28 54.74 -14.99
C ILE A 714 23.30 55.07 -13.49
N LYS A 715 23.58 56.33 -13.17
CA LYS A 715 23.59 56.84 -11.78
C LYS A 715 22.19 56.85 -11.16
N ILE A 716 22.11 56.53 -9.87
CA ILE A 716 20.93 56.78 -9.01
C ILE A 716 21.07 58.20 -8.42
N CYS A 717 19.97 58.94 -8.33
CA CYS A 717 19.91 60.25 -7.70
C CYS A 717 19.73 60.11 -6.16
N PRO A 718 20.64 60.67 -5.33
CA PRO A 718 20.53 60.61 -3.87
C PRO A 718 19.25 61.24 -3.31
N LYS A 719 18.70 62.29 -3.94
CA LYS A 719 17.46 62.94 -3.47
C LYS A 719 16.19 62.13 -3.81
N THR A 720 16.25 61.07 -4.64
CA THR A 720 15.03 60.31 -5.06
C THR A 720 15.11 58.78 -5.00
N MET A 721 16.29 58.17 -4.81
CA MET A 721 16.49 56.71 -4.84
C MET A 721 16.03 56.03 -6.14
N ARG A 722 16.14 56.75 -7.27
CA ARG A 722 15.81 56.29 -8.63
C ARG A 722 16.88 56.78 -9.60
N PRO A 723 16.98 56.27 -10.85
CA PRO A 723 17.73 56.95 -11.89
C PRO A 723 17.29 58.41 -12.03
N TYR A 724 18.10 59.29 -12.62
CA TYR A 724 17.64 60.66 -12.90
C TYR A 724 16.46 60.65 -13.89
N PHE A 725 15.44 61.49 -13.65
CA PHE A 725 14.25 61.60 -14.49
C PHE A 725 14.59 62.25 -15.83
N THR A 726 15.41 63.30 -15.82
CA THR A 726 15.95 63.94 -17.02
C THR A 726 17.46 63.78 -17.09
N LEU A 727 17.96 63.30 -18.24
CA LEU A 727 19.39 63.30 -18.59
C LEU A 727 19.56 64.07 -19.89
N ASN A 728 20.39 65.12 -19.87
CA ASN A 728 20.66 66.00 -21.03
C ASN A 728 19.38 66.50 -21.72
N GLY A 729 18.36 66.87 -20.95
CA GLY A 729 17.07 67.38 -21.44
C GLY A 729 16.06 66.33 -21.92
N LYS A 730 16.44 65.06 -22.02
CA LYS A 730 15.55 63.95 -22.41
C LYS A 730 15.03 63.20 -21.19
N ASP A 731 13.85 62.61 -21.28
CA ASP A 731 13.31 61.79 -20.17
C ASP A 731 13.98 60.40 -20.10
N TRP A 732 13.90 59.76 -18.93
CA TRP A 732 14.50 58.44 -18.68
C TRP A 732 14.07 57.36 -19.69
N ARG A 733 12.83 57.39 -20.19
CA ARG A 733 12.33 56.39 -21.15
C ARG A 733 12.90 56.63 -22.54
N GLN A 734 12.96 57.89 -22.97
CA GLN A 734 13.68 58.29 -24.19
C GLN A 734 15.15 57.90 -24.11
N HIS A 735 15.81 58.18 -22.99
CA HIS A 735 17.22 57.83 -22.80
C HIS A 735 17.44 56.31 -22.79
N TYR A 736 16.57 55.51 -22.18
CA TYR A 736 16.63 54.04 -22.28
C TYR A 736 16.46 53.56 -23.73
N THR A 737 15.47 54.09 -24.45
CA THR A 737 15.22 53.77 -25.87
C THR A 737 16.41 54.12 -26.78
N GLU A 738 17.10 55.23 -26.52
CA GLU A 738 18.32 55.62 -27.25
C GLU A 738 19.54 54.79 -26.83
N THR A 739 19.61 54.41 -25.55
CA THR A 739 20.75 53.67 -24.98
C THR A 739 20.75 52.20 -25.40
N PHE A 740 19.58 51.55 -25.48
CA PHE A 740 19.45 50.11 -25.73
C PHE A 740 18.76 49.77 -27.06
N GLY A 741 17.94 50.67 -27.62
CA GLY A 741 17.13 50.45 -28.83
C GLY A 741 15.63 50.51 -28.56
N LYS A 742 14.81 50.69 -29.62
CA LYS A 742 13.34 50.71 -29.53
C LYS A 742 12.76 49.32 -29.24
N ASP A 743 13.38 48.30 -29.82
CA ASP A 743 12.95 46.90 -29.77
C ASP A 743 13.63 46.14 -28.60
N ALA A 744 14.51 46.81 -27.86
CA ALA A 744 15.07 46.26 -26.64
C ALA A 744 13.94 46.10 -25.59
N PRO A 745 13.72 44.91 -25.02
CA PRO A 745 12.72 44.74 -23.98
C PRO A 745 13.07 45.65 -22.81
N VAL A 746 12.13 46.54 -22.45
CA VAL A 746 12.31 47.41 -21.30
C VAL A 746 12.25 46.54 -20.05
N PHE A 747 13.40 46.34 -19.38
CA PHE A 747 13.44 45.55 -18.15
C PHE A 747 12.92 46.40 -16.98
N GLU A 748 11.61 46.69 -17.06
CA GLU A 748 11.05 47.96 -16.64
C GLU A 748 10.98 48.07 -15.11
N GLY A 749 11.96 48.76 -14.54
CA GLY A 749 12.11 48.94 -13.10
C GLY A 749 12.88 47.80 -12.42
N LEU A 750 14.08 47.47 -12.91
CA LEU A 750 15.21 46.98 -12.11
C LEU A 750 15.27 47.71 -10.75
N ASP A 751 15.37 49.04 -10.82
CA ASP A 751 15.56 49.93 -9.66
C ASP A 751 14.28 50.01 -8.82
N ARG A 752 13.11 49.81 -9.45
CA ARG A 752 11.84 49.66 -8.73
C ARG A 752 11.82 48.37 -7.91
N THR A 753 12.34 47.25 -8.42
CA THR A 753 12.40 46.00 -7.65
C THR A 753 13.30 46.14 -6.42
N TYR A 754 14.47 46.78 -6.56
CA TYR A 754 15.35 47.07 -5.43
C TYR A 754 14.62 47.93 -4.37
N GLY A 755 14.09 49.09 -4.76
CA GLY A 755 13.45 49.99 -3.81
C GLY A 755 12.15 49.46 -3.18
N MET A 756 11.34 48.69 -3.92
CA MET A 756 10.18 48.01 -3.35
C MET A 756 10.59 46.89 -2.38
N TYR A 757 11.70 46.18 -2.63
CA TYR A 757 12.23 45.21 -1.67
C TYR A 757 12.57 45.91 -0.34
N VAL A 758 13.30 47.04 -0.37
CA VAL A 758 13.63 47.80 0.85
C VAL A 758 12.36 48.28 1.57
N PHE A 759 11.39 48.81 0.81
CA PHE A 759 10.11 49.27 1.35
C PHE A 759 9.36 48.17 2.12
N TYR A 760 9.28 46.94 1.58
CA TYR A 760 8.54 45.85 2.24
C TYR A 760 9.35 45.18 3.36
N ASN A 761 10.61 44.83 3.11
CA ASN A 761 11.39 43.96 3.99
C ASN A 761 12.14 44.70 5.11
N LYS A 762 12.21 46.04 5.04
CA LYS A 762 12.92 46.89 6.01
C LYS A 762 14.42 46.54 6.19
N LYS A 763 15.02 45.88 5.19
CA LYS A 763 16.46 45.68 5.02
C LYS A 763 16.85 45.91 3.56
N PHE A 764 18.12 46.22 3.30
CA PHE A 764 18.65 46.22 1.93
C PHE A 764 18.80 44.76 1.43
N PRO A 765 18.49 44.47 0.16
CA PRO A 765 18.57 43.10 -0.35
C PRO A 765 20.01 42.65 -0.52
N THR A 766 20.27 41.37 -0.25
CA THR A 766 21.45 40.67 -0.79
C THR A 766 21.33 40.53 -2.32
N LEU A 767 22.43 40.18 -3.00
CA LEU A 767 22.42 39.96 -4.46
C LEU A 767 21.40 38.88 -4.85
N ASP A 768 21.38 37.77 -4.11
CA ASP A 768 20.47 36.65 -4.29
C ASP A 768 19.00 37.07 -4.12
N GLU A 769 18.69 37.82 -3.06
CA GLU A 769 17.34 38.36 -2.84
C GLU A 769 16.92 39.37 -3.92
N TYR A 770 17.86 40.15 -4.45
CA TYR A 770 17.57 41.04 -5.57
C TYR A 770 17.30 40.25 -6.85
N LEU A 771 18.09 39.22 -7.16
CA LEU A 771 17.89 38.31 -8.30
C LEU A 771 16.56 37.54 -8.19
N LEU A 772 16.18 37.06 -6.99
CA LEU A 772 14.88 36.43 -6.73
C LEU A 772 13.71 37.39 -6.96
N GLY A 773 13.84 38.65 -6.51
CA GLY A 773 12.86 39.70 -6.77
C GLY A 773 12.73 40.06 -8.25
N LEU A 774 13.84 40.06 -8.99
CA LEU A 774 13.87 40.30 -10.43
C LEU A 774 13.26 39.12 -11.20
N TYR A 775 13.57 37.87 -10.84
CA TYR A 775 12.96 36.68 -11.46
C TYR A 775 11.45 36.60 -11.22
N ARG A 776 11.00 36.81 -9.97
CA ARG A 776 9.57 36.84 -9.62
C ARG A 776 8.79 37.84 -10.48
N LYS A 777 9.42 38.97 -10.82
CA LYS A 777 8.83 40.00 -11.70
C LYS A 777 8.92 39.63 -13.18
N ALA A 778 10.04 39.06 -13.63
CA ALA A 778 10.24 38.61 -15.01
C ALA A 778 9.20 37.56 -15.42
N MET A 779 8.83 36.65 -14.50
CA MET A 779 7.82 35.60 -14.68
C MET A 779 6.42 36.07 -15.12
N HIS A 780 6.13 37.38 -15.11
CA HIS A 780 4.89 37.93 -15.66
C HIS A 780 4.94 38.17 -17.18
N PHE A 781 6.12 38.17 -17.82
CA PHE A 781 6.29 38.50 -19.24
C PHE A 781 7.34 37.66 -19.98
N SER A 782 8.31 37.07 -19.28
CA SER A 782 9.25 36.07 -19.80
C SER A 782 9.35 34.87 -18.85
N LYS A 783 9.92 33.76 -19.33
CA LYS A 783 10.20 32.54 -18.54
C LYS A 783 11.68 32.45 -18.13
N THR A 784 12.46 33.50 -18.39
CA THR A 784 13.91 33.61 -18.21
C THR A 784 14.31 35.05 -17.85
N LEU A 785 15.47 35.20 -17.20
CA LEU A 785 16.18 36.47 -17.02
C LEU A 785 17.28 36.66 -18.10
N PRO A 786 17.82 37.87 -18.30
CA PRO A 786 18.99 38.10 -19.15
C PRO A 786 20.19 37.21 -18.77
N SER A 787 20.95 36.72 -19.74
CA SER A 787 22.14 35.88 -19.52
C SER A 787 23.28 36.60 -18.79
N LYS A 788 23.22 37.94 -18.74
CA LYS A 788 24.09 38.88 -17.99
C LYS A 788 23.44 39.49 -16.74
N ILE A 789 22.29 38.97 -16.28
CA ILE A 789 21.54 39.58 -15.17
C ILE A 789 22.35 39.76 -13.88
N VAL A 790 23.29 38.87 -13.59
CA VAL A 790 24.14 38.94 -12.38
C VAL A 790 25.05 40.17 -12.42
N ASP A 791 25.61 40.49 -13.58
CA ASP A 791 26.47 41.67 -13.76
C ASP A 791 25.63 42.96 -13.74
N ILE A 792 24.47 42.95 -14.40
CA ILE A 792 23.49 44.05 -14.35
C ILE A 792 23.06 44.32 -12.90
N ALA A 793 22.72 43.29 -12.13
CA ALA A 793 22.32 43.40 -10.74
C ALA A 793 23.45 44.00 -9.88
N LYS A 794 24.70 43.55 -10.05
CA LYS A 794 25.88 44.13 -9.38
C LYS A 794 26.05 45.62 -9.74
N TYR A 795 25.94 46.00 -11.02
CA TYR A 795 26.00 47.40 -11.45
C TYR A 795 24.90 48.26 -10.82
N ARG A 796 23.65 47.77 -10.78
CA ARG A 796 22.55 48.50 -10.11
C ARG A 796 22.77 48.61 -8.60
N MET A 797 23.21 47.54 -7.94
CA MET A 797 23.49 47.55 -6.50
C MET A 797 24.62 48.53 -6.16
N LYS A 798 25.73 48.54 -6.93
CA LYS A 798 26.81 49.53 -6.78
C LYS A 798 26.29 50.98 -6.89
N ALA A 799 25.49 51.28 -7.92
CA ALA A 799 24.89 52.60 -8.10
C ALA A 799 23.91 52.98 -6.96
N PHE A 800 23.26 52.00 -6.33
CA PHE A 800 22.46 52.22 -5.12
C PHE A 800 23.33 52.44 -3.87
N GLU A 801 24.40 51.68 -3.66
CA GLU A 801 25.35 51.88 -2.55
C GLU A 801 25.98 53.28 -2.59
N GLU A 802 26.42 53.73 -3.78
CA GLU A 802 26.95 55.07 -3.99
C GLU A 802 25.93 56.18 -3.66
N ALA A 803 24.66 55.99 -4.04
CA ALA A 803 23.62 57.00 -3.85
C ALA A 803 22.96 56.99 -2.45
N LYS A 804 22.89 55.83 -1.77
CA LYS A 804 22.30 55.70 -0.43
C LYS A 804 23.30 55.88 0.72
N LYS A 805 24.52 56.31 0.39
CA LYS A 805 25.56 56.60 1.37
C LYS A 805 24.99 57.48 2.49
N ASP A 806 25.26 57.08 3.73
CA ASP A 806 24.85 57.77 4.96
C ASP A 806 23.30 57.82 5.21
N LEU A 807 22.46 57.12 4.42
CA LEU A 807 21.01 57.01 4.65
C LEU A 807 20.60 55.74 5.44
N THR A 808 19.65 55.88 6.36
CA THR A 808 18.95 54.73 6.94
C THR A 808 17.96 54.10 5.96
N VAL A 809 17.56 52.86 6.24
CA VAL A 809 16.45 52.17 5.53
C VAL A 809 15.16 53.01 5.54
N SER A 810 14.88 53.72 6.63
CA SER A 810 13.66 54.53 6.77
C SER A 810 13.67 55.72 5.81
N GLU A 811 14.79 56.45 5.74
CA GLU A 811 14.97 57.61 4.87
C GLU A 811 15.00 57.20 3.39
N PHE A 812 15.74 56.14 3.05
CA PHE A 812 15.69 55.51 1.73
C PHE A 812 14.24 55.22 1.32
N THR A 813 13.48 54.58 2.22
CA THR A 813 12.09 54.18 1.97
C THR A 813 11.19 55.39 1.75
N LYS A 814 11.36 56.45 2.55
CA LYS A 814 10.64 57.72 2.40
C LYS A 814 10.93 58.37 1.04
N LEU A 815 12.20 58.61 0.73
CA LEU A 815 12.62 59.27 -0.52
C LEU A 815 12.16 58.50 -1.76
N PHE A 816 12.28 57.17 -1.74
CA PHE A 816 11.80 56.30 -2.82
C PHE A 816 10.29 56.38 -3.01
N MET A 817 9.49 56.43 -1.94
CA MET A 817 8.02 56.50 -2.05
C MET A 817 7.52 57.90 -2.41
N GLU A 818 8.14 58.96 -1.89
CA GLU A 818 7.81 60.35 -2.26
C GLU A 818 8.13 60.64 -3.74
N SER A 819 9.22 60.05 -4.27
CA SER A 819 9.62 60.14 -5.68
C SER A 819 8.89 59.17 -6.63
N ALA A 820 7.87 58.45 -6.15
CA ALA A 820 7.07 57.56 -7.01
C ALA A 820 6.20 58.33 -8.01
N ASP A 821 5.77 59.55 -7.65
CA ASP A 821 5.09 60.48 -8.55
C ASP A 821 6.11 61.24 -9.42
N SER A 822 5.79 61.42 -10.71
CA SER A 822 6.72 62.00 -11.69
C SER A 822 6.89 63.51 -11.52
N PHE A 823 5.89 64.24 -11.03
CA PHE A 823 5.98 65.67 -10.77
C PHE A 823 6.79 65.96 -9.50
N LYS A 824 6.49 65.26 -8.39
CA LYS A 824 7.29 65.31 -7.15
C LYS A 824 8.75 64.96 -7.42
N ARG A 825 9.00 63.86 -8.14
CA ARG A 825 10.37 63.43 -8.49
C ARG A 825 11.14 64.51 -9.25
N ARG A 826 10.55 65.14 -10.27
CA ARG A 826 11.19 66.27 -10.97
C ARG A 826 11.56 67.39 -10.00
N LYS A 827 10.65 67.78 -9.10
CA LYS A 827 10.93 68.83 -8.09
C LYS A 827 12.05 68.44 -7.10
N MET A 828 12.10 67.17 -6.69
CA MET A 828 13.16 66.64 -5.83
C MET A 828 14.53 66.62 -6.53
N GLU A 829 14.55 66.47 -7.86
CA GLU A 829 15.76 66.49 -8.68
C GLU A 829 16.19 67.92 -9.09
N THR A 830 15.26 68.86 -9.35
CA THR A 830 15.61 70.25 -9.69
C THR A 830 16.18 71.01 -8.51
N ASN A 831 15.68 70.75 -7.30
CA ASN A 831 16.19 71.30 -6.03
C ASN A 831 17.55 70.65 -5.62
N SER A 832 18.40 70.35 -6.60
CA SER A 832 19.72 69.72 -6.48
C SER A 832 20.75 70.25 -7.49
N ASN A 833 20.36 71.19 -8.36
CA ASN A 833 21.25 71.82 -9.36
C ASN A 833 21.50 73.31 -9.06
N GLU A 834 21.10 73.78 -7.87
CA GLU A 834 21.37 75.11 -7.31
C GLU A 834 22.31 75.04 -6.09
N GLU A 835 22.88 73.85 -5.85
CA GLU A 835 23.95 73.50 -4.89
C GLU A 835 25.10 72.82 -5.66
#